data_AF-A0AB34G4K7-F1
#
_entry.id   AF-A0AB34G4K7-F1
#
_cell.length_a   1.000
_cell.length_b   1.000
_cell.length_c   1.000
_cell.angle_alpha   90.00
_cell.angle_beta   90.00
_cell.angle_gamma   90.00
#
_symmetry.space_group_name_H-M   'P 1'
#
loop_
_entity.id
_entity.type
_entity.pdbx_description
1 polymer ?
#
loop_
_entity_poly.entity_id
_entity_poly.type
_entity_poly.pdbx_seq_one_letter_code
_entity_poly.pdbx_strand_id
1 'polypeptide(L)'
;MGTPATMWNDEDNNPYGTSFDRRDSTTSSSANPTSPTSRECECGRPAATLRGADDSLASGERDADPAIKDRSVEAPHTPTSGSEDDQPAFGRSAVAEESPHEVVAAEEPAPRRKPGGYNSRIEQILYENPDMPIMITDAGKSLESGGRYIVYTIRTGDLEVRRRYSEFASLRDALTRLHPTLIIPPIPEKHTMADYAAKPTSAKQDQQIIDLRKRMLAVFLNRCRRMDAVRNDGVWWRFLDPNASWSEVLHSHPVSSIPKSVLKAPPLDTANPTPAHNYLPVPSNSAKLKTTAGDVNSAPSLQPGTGVIGRFPPETGHQSEQELDPYFIAYEASIKELEQLLMGPMEKVNRRTLSHLSSLAADLCELGSRYNAFALSEQAPSLGPAIERVGQAADLSYIATEELSGSLGASFAEPMRENAQFAGVVRSVLRYRVLKRVQQDLTTDELNKKRALLDQLERSEAEARRIEQYLSSSQQISPPPKRSTSLKEPATQHRREGGQEDTESIDSDFPPTHGDFSPPPPSASQGLPERSASVTHRKMPSGNSITNKIFGPIRHAVQGVVDVDPERTRRDAIGKTRESIGQLEQAQVASERDVKEASASVLKDLKRFQRDKEDDVRRYMVSAHPWRGFPAPTYLVAPANMRQLAYAKSQIEWAKKSRQQWEEARAEVDKIEET
;
A
#
# COMPACT_ATOMS: atom_id res chain seq x y z
N MET A 1 -16.32 -15.97 -35.98
CA MET A 1 -16.08 -14.57 -36.40
C MET A 1 -16.60 -13.68 -35.26
N GLY A 2 -15.87 -12.70 -34.73
CA GLY A 2 -14.45 -12.36 -34.92
C GLY A 2 -14.04 -11.16 -34.06
N THR A 3 -12.86 -11.23 -33.44
CA THR A 3 -12.09 -10.12 -32.83
C THR A 3 -11.51 -9.19 -33.93
N PRO A 4 -11.07 -7.93 -33.69
CA PRO A 4 -10.18 -7.43 -32.60
C PRO A 4 -10.77 -6.25 -31.78
N ALA A 5 -10.24 -5.77 -30.64
CA ALA A 5 -8.96 -5.91 -29.89
C ALA A 5 -7.94 -4.74 -30.01
N THR A 6 -7.84 -3.95 -28.93
CA THR A 6 -6.67 -3.16 -28.46
C THR A 6 -6.90 -2.88 -26.96
N MET A 7 -6.12 -3.39 -26.01
CA MET A 7 -4.67 -3.33 -25.75
C MET A 7 -4.27 -2.13 -24.87
N TRP A 8 -4.07 -2.40 -23.58
CA TRP A 8 -3.17 -1.69 -22.67
C TRP A 8 -2.48 -2.77 -21.81
N ASN A 9 -1.15 -2.84 -21.91
CA ASN A 9 -0.33 -3.71 -21.05
C ASN A 9 0.25 -2.84 -19.93
N ASP A 10 0.07 -3.24 -18.68
CA ASP A 10 0.84 -2.72 -17.52
C ASP A 10 1.91 -3.72 -17.04
N GLU A 11 2.17 -4.77 -17.83
CA GLU A 11 3.35 -5.64 -17.69
C GLU A 11 4.59 -4.97 -18.32
N ASP A 12 5.15 -3.96 -17.65
CA ASP A 12 6.61 -3.69 -17.61
C ASP A 12 6.97 -2.43 -16.79
N ASN A 13 7.04 -2.54 -15.45
CA ASN A 13 7.98 -1.72 -14.66
C ASN A 13 8.31 -2.30 -13.25
N ASN A 14 8.81 -3.53 -13.17
CA ASN A 14 9.48 -4.02 -11.96
C ASN A 14 10.70 -4.90 -12.32
N PRO A 15 11.95 -4.41 -12.16
CA PRO A 15 13.16 -5.05 -12.69
C PRO A 15 13.63 -6.31 -11.93
N TYR A 16 12.75 -7.00 -11.20
CA TYR A 16 13.09 -8.16 -10.37
C TYR A 16 12.30 -9.45 -10.70
N GLY A 17 11.34 -9.40 -11.63
CA GLY A 17 10.40 -10.50 -11.92
C GLY A 17 10.97 -11.80 -12.52
N THR A 18 12.28 -11.89 -12.76
CA THR A 18 12.91 -13.01 -13.53
C THR A 18 14.13 -13.63 -12.85
N SER A 19 14.46 -13.25 -11.61
CA SER A 19 15.74 -13.63 -10.97
C SER A 19 15.75 -14.98 -10.22
N PHE A 20 14.68 -15.77 -10.31
CA PHE A 20 14.49 -17.02 -9.55
C PHE A 20 14.49 -18.32 -10.37
N ASP A 21 14.62 -18.25 -11.70
CA ASP A 21 14.73 -19.45 -12.55
C ASP A 21 16.18 -19.82 -12.90
N ARG A 22 16.37 -21.09 -13.28
CA ARG A 22 17.68 -21.76 -13.22
C ARG A 22 18.70 -21.30 -14.27
N ARG A 23 19.98 -21.35 -13.88
CA ARG A 23 21.10 -21.57 -14.81
C ARG A 23 21.69 -22.97 -14.59
N ASP A 24 21.12 -23.96 -15.28
CA ASP A 24 21.81 -25.21 -15.56
C ASP A 24 22.71 -24.99 -16.79
N SER A 25 24.04 -25.02 -16.62
CA SER A 25 25.00 -24.63 -17.66
C SER A 25 25.39 -25.81 -18.56
N THR A 26 24.78 -25.92 -19.73
CA THR A 26 25.23 -26.85 -20.78
C THR A 26 26.42 -26.27 -21.56
N THR A 27 27.65 -26.62 -21.19
CA THR A 27 28.85 -26.42 -22.02
C THR A 27 29.68 -27.69 -22.07
N SER A 28 29.62 -28.39 -23.20
CA SER A 28 30.35 -29.65 -23.41
C SER A 28 31.82 -29.39 -23.80
N SER A 29 32.76 -29.83 -22.96
CA SER A 29 34.10 -30.24 -23.38
C SER A 29 34.54 -31.45 -22.55
N SER A 30 35.44 -32.27 -23.11
CA SER A 30 35.53 -33.69 -22.75
C SER A 30 36.68 -34.04 -21.80
N ALA A 31 36.36 -34.58 -20.62
CA ALA A 31 37.22 -35.50 -19.88
C ALA A 31 36.39 -36.40 -18.95
N ASN A 32 36.51 -37.72 -19.13
CA ASN A 32 36.13 -38.75 -18.14
C ASN A 32 37.28 -38.89 -17.12
N PRO A 33 37.06 -39.24 -15.83
CA PRO A 33 36.61 -40.61 -15.52
C PRO A 33 35.71 -40.84 -14.29
N THR A 34 35.09 -42.03 -14.28
CA THR A 34 34.66 -42.86 -13.11
C THR A 34 33.75 -42.26 -12.03
N SER A 35 32.52 -42.79 -11.96
CA SER A 35 31.60 -42.69 -10.82
C SER A 35 32.10 -43.45 -9.58
N PRO A 36 31.55 -43.13 -8.40
CA PRO A 36 30.99 -44.19 -7.55
C PRO A 36 29.51 -43.96 -7.19
N THR A 37 28.86 -45.02 -6.71
CA THR A 37 27.45 -45.06 -6.31
C THR A 37 27.15 -44.25 -5.06
N SER A 38 26.03 -43.52 -5.08
CA SER A 38 25.38 -43.01 -3.86
C SER A 38 24.85 -44.16 -2.98
N ARG A 39 24.93 -43.99 -1.67
CA ARG A 39 24.17 -44.75 -0.66
C ARG A 39 23.33 -43.78 0.13
N GLU A 40 22.09 -44.17 0.40
CA GLU A 40 21.17 -43.42 1.26
C GLU A 40 21.47 -43.75 2.73
N CYS A 41 21.59 -42.73 3.58
CA CYS A 41 21.76 -42.89 5.02
C CYS A 41 20.42 -42.58 5.72
N GLU A 42 19.62 -43.62 5.95
CA GLU A 42 18.49 -43.52 6.89
C GLU A 42 19.03 -43.50 8.33
N CYS A 43 18.97 -42.34 8.99
CA CYS A 43 19.33 -42.23 10.41
C CYS A 43 18.12 -42.59 11.28
N GLY A 44 18.12 -43.82 11.81
CA GLY A 44 17.04 -44.34 12.65
C GLY A 44 16.98 -43.73 14.05
N ARG A 45 15.77 -43.58 14.60
CA ARG A 45 15.58 -43.22 16.02
C ARG A 45 15.93 -44.40 16.93
N PRO A 46 16.57 -44.19 18.09
CA PRO A 46 16.80 -45.26 19.07
C PRO A 46 15.48 -45.69 19.72
N ALA A 47 15.29 -47.01 19.86
CA ALA A 47 14.19 -47.60 20.63
C ALA A 47 14.67 -47.96 22.05
N ALA A 48 13.84 -47.71 23.06
CA ALA A 48 14.17 -48.04 24.45
C ALA A 48 13.90 -49.52 24.75
N THR A 49 14.93 -50.25 25.18
CA THR A 49 14.81 -51.66 25.57
C THR A 49 14.43 -51.77 27.05
N LEU A 50 13.16 -52.08 27.33
CA LEU A 50 12.76 -52.54 28.67
C LEU A 50 12.83 -54.06 28.77
N ARG A 51 13.40 -54.54 29.88
CA ARG A 51 13.64 -55.97 30.13
C ARG A 51 12.41 -56.57 30.82
N GLY A 52 11.86 -57.64 30.26
CA GLY A 52 10.74 -58.35 30.86
C GLY A 52 11.13 -59.13 32.12
N ALA A 53 10.13 -59.38 32.96
CA ALA A 53 10.09 -60.45 33.94
C ALA A 53 8.72 -61.12 33.81
N ASP A 54 8.69 -62.43 33.61
CA ASP A 54 7.46 -63.19 33.49
C ASP A 54 6.80 -63.38 34.86
N ASP A 55 5.46 -63.36 34.88
CA ASP A 55 4.74 -64.45 35.53
C ASP A 55 3.42 -64.73 34.79
N SER A 56 2.92 -65.95 34.88
CA SER A 56 1.79 -66.46 34.09
C SER A 56 0.65 -66.93 34.98
N LEU A 57 -0.60 -66.73 34.54
CA LEU A 57 -1.70 -67.70 34.67
C LEU A 57 -2.92 -67.25 33.84
N ALA A 58 -3.85 -68.17 33.57
CA ALA A 58 -4.89 -68.03 32.55
C ALA A 58 -6.31 -68.36 33.06
N SER A 59 -7.28 -68.36 32.13
CA SER A 59 -8.75 -68.52 32.30
C SER A 59 -9.50 -67.28 32.81
N GLY A 60 -10.74 -67.01 32.37
CA GLY A 60 -11.57 -67.75 31.40
C GLY A 60 -12.83 -66.98 30.95
N GLU A 61 -13.59 -67.54 30.01
CA GLU A 61 -14.75 -66.90 29.37
C GLU A 61 -16.03 -66.91 30.24
N ARG A 62 -16.80 -65.80 30.24
CA ARG A 62 -18.17 -65.73 29.67
C ARG A 62 -18.89 -64.39 29.81
N ASP A 63 -20.02 -64.32 29.10
CA ASP A 63 -21.00 -63.23 28.93
C ASP A 63 -21.67 -62.74 30.23
N ALA A 64 -22.13 -61.47 30.24
CA ALA A 64 -23.56 -61.11 30.34
C ALA A 64 -23.81 -59.60 30.59
N ASP A 65 -24.56 -58.95 29.69
CA ASP A 65 -25.51 -57.86 30.03
C ASP A 65 -26.78 -58.51 30.67
N PRO A 66 -27.70 -57.81 31.40
CA PRO A 66 -28.14 -56.43 31.10
C PRO A 66 -28.60 -55.52 32.27
N ALA A 67 -29.01 -54.30 31.89
CA ALA A 67 -30.26 -53.61 32.30
C ALA A 67 -30.28 -52.56 33.44
N ILE A 68 -30.54 -51.32 33.01
CA ILE A 68 -31.64 -50.42 33.44
C ILE A 68 -31.70 -49.96 34.91
N LYS A 69 -31.61 -48.63 35.08
CA LYS A 69 -32.62 -47.88 35.87
C LYS A 69 -32.86 -46.48 35.31
N ASP A 70 -34.14 -46.10 35.25
CA ASP A 70 -34.67 -44.86 34.69
C ASP A 70 -35.21 -43.94 35.81
N ARG A 71 -35.02 -42.61 35.67
CA ARG A 71 -36.08 -41.65 36.01
C ARG A 71 -35.87 -40.22 35.49
N SER A 72 -36.56 -39.92 34.40
CA SER A 72 -37.52 -38.79 34.24
C SER A 72 -37.24 -37.42 34.93
N VAL A 73 -36.84 -36.44 34.11
CA VAL A 73 -37.48 -35.11 33.88
C VAL A 73 -38.51 -34.58 34.91
N GLU A 74 -38.32 -33.34 35.42
CA GLU A 74 -39.34 -32.27 35.35
C GLU A 74 -38.82 -30.82 35.66
N ALA A 75 -39.51 -29.83 35.07
CA ALA A 75 -39.44 -28.37 35.25
C ALA A 75 -40.62 -27.75 34.45
N PRO A 76 -40.97 -26.44 34.51
CA PRO A 76 -40.43 -25.32 35.31
C PRO A 76 -41.51 -24.51 36.07
N HIS A 77 -41.13 -23.46 36.83
CA HIS A 77 -42.03 -22.33 37.14
C HIS A 77 -41.29 -20.98 37.28
N THR A 78 -41.97 -19.90 36.94
CA THR A 78 -41.58 -18.49 37.14
C THR A 78 -42.34 -17.86 38.32
N PRO A 79 -41.95 -16.65 38.75
CA PRO A 79 -42.97 -15.58 38.83
C PRO A 79 -42.47 -14.23 38.25
N THR A 80 -43.29 -13.19 38.31
CA THR A 80 -43.03 -11.85 37.76
C THR A 80 -43.79 -10.75 38.51
N SER A 81 -43.44 -9.47 38.25
CA SER A 81 -44.15 -8.22 38.61
C SER A 81 -43.99 -7.64 40.03
N GLY A 82 -44.00 -6.30 40.13
CA GLY A 82 -44.37 -5.54 41.35
C GLY A 82 -43.45 -4.38 41.77
N SER A 83 -43.80 -3.14 41.38
CA SER A 83 -43.97 -1.91 42.21
C SER A 83 -43.26 -1.74 43.58
N GLU A 84 -42.87 -0.54 44.07
CA GLU A 84 -42.78 0.85 43.55
C GLU A 84 -42.03 1.73 44.59
N ASP A 85 -41.77 3.01 44.23
CA ASP A 85 -41.59 4.19 45.10
C ASP A 85 -40.31 4.52 45.93
N ASP A 86 -40.16 5.85 45.98
CA ASP A 86 -39.50 6.80 46.89
C ASP A 86 -37.97 7.05 47.01
N GLN A 87 -37.71 8.36 46.88
CA GLN A 87 -36.50 9.13 47.18
C GLN A 87 -36.76 9.89 48.51
N PRO A 88 -35.79 10.52 49.24
CA PRO A 88 -34.90 11.53 48.66
C PRO A 88 -33.48 11.63 49.27
N ALA A 89 -32.73 12.60 48.75
CA ALA A 89 -31.33 12.85 49.08
C ALA A 89 -31.08 13.58 50.41
N PHE A 90 -29.90 13.34 50.99
CA PHE A 90 -29.15 14.35 51.74
C PHE A 90 -27.70 14.34 51.29
N GLY A 91 -27.18 15.52 50.91
CA GLY A 91 -25.77 15.72 50.61
C GLY A 91 -25.08 16.49 51.74
N ARG A 92 -23.85 16.10 52.08
CA ARG A 92 -22.93 16.96 52.85
C ARG A 92 -21.49 16.66 52.50
N SER A 93 -20.72 17.71 52.23
CA SER A 93 -19.26 17.66 52.09
C SER A 93 -18.62 17.98 53.43
N ALA A 94 -17.50 17.34 53.77
CA ALA A 94 -16.22 18.01 54.06
C ALA A 94 -15.18 17.10 54.76
N VAL A 95 -13.90 17.48 54.60
CA VAL A 95 -12.70 17.07 55.37
C VAL A 95 -12.20 15.63 55.15
N ALA A 96 -10.88 15.46 55.24
CA ALA A 96 -10.15 14.21 55.12
C ALA A 96 -9.27 13.99 56.37
N GLU A 97 -8.98 12.74 56.69
CA GLU A 97 -7.83 12.34 57.52
C GLU A 97 -7.14 11.13 56.88
N GLU A 98 -5.83 11.02 57.05
CA GLU A 98 -5.01 9.92 56.55
C GLU A 98 -4.66 8.93 57.67
N SER A 99 -4.89 7.63 57.47
CA SER A 99 -4.23 6.54 58.21
C SER A 99 -4.34 5.20 57.45
N PRO A 100 -3.43 4.22 57.69
CA PRO A 100 -2.91 3.43 56.57
C PRO A 100 -3.24 1.93 56.57
N HIS A 101 -3.10 1.34 55.38
CA HIS A 101 -2.90 -0.08 55.09
C HIS A 101 -3.96 -1.09 55.57
N GLU A 102 -5.01 -1.23 54.76
CA GLU A 102 -5.51 -2.57 54.40
C GLU A 102 -5.14 -2.90 52.94
N VAL A 103 -4.81 -4.16 52.67
CA VAL A 103 -4.28 -4.61 51.37
C VAL A 103 -5.43 -5.04 50.47
N VAL A 104 -6.16 -4.06 49.95
CA VAL A 104 -7.25 -4.31 48.97
C VAL A 104 -6.65 -4.98 47.74
N ALA A 105 -7.14 -6.18 47.41
CA ALA A 105 -6.75 -6.88 46.20
C ALA A 105 -7.11 -6.02 44.98
N ALA A 106 -6.17 -5.88 44.04
CA ALA A 106 -6.39 -5.05 42.86
C ALA A 106 -7.55 -5.62 42.02
N GLU A 107 -8.68 -4.92 42.01
CA GLU A 107 -9.81 -5.23 41.14
C GLU A 107 -9.33 -5.24 39.68
N GLU A 108 -9.76 -6.25 38.91
CA GLU A 108 -9.48 -6.26 37.47
C GLU A 108 -10.11 -5.02 36.82
N PRO A 109 -9.43 -4.36 35.86
CA PRO A 109 -9.96 -3.15 35.23
C PRO A 109 -11.25 -3.49 34.48
N ALA A 110 -12.39 -3.11 35.08
CA ALA A 110 -13.71 -3.50 34.62
C ALA A 110 -13.89 -3.29 33.11
N PRO A 111 -14.47 -4.27 32.39
CA PRO A 111 -14.49 -4.26 30.92
C PRO A 111 -15.15 -2.98 30.41
N ARG A 112 -14.42 -2.23 29.59
CA ARG A 112 -14.85 -0.93 29.08
C ARG A 112 -16.09 -1.11 28.22
N ARG A 113 -17.27 -0.84 28.77
CA ARG A 113 -18.53 -0.89 28.03
C ARG A 113 -18.65 0.34 27.13
N LYS A 114 -18.84 0.11 25.83
CA LYS A 114 -18.96 1.19 24.83
C LYS A 114 -20.29 1.93 25.00
N PRO A 115 -20.30 3.27 25.20
CA PRO A 115 -21.53 4.05 25.18
C PRO A 115 -22.25 3.90 23.84
N GLY A 116 -23.56 3.62 23.87
CA GLY A 116 -24.36 3.32 22.68
C GLY A 116 -24.32 1.85 22.21
N GLY A 117 -23.55 0.97 22.87
CA GLY A 117 -23.52 -0.46 22.59
C GLY A 117 -22.65 -0.88 21.39
N TYR A 118 -22.84 -2.13 20.96
CA TYR A 118 -22.03 -2.81 19.95
C TYR A 118 -22.89 -3.24 18.76
N ASN A 119 -22.35 -3.11 17.56
CA ASN A 119 -22.99 -3.54 16.31
C ASN A 119 -22.82 -5.04 16.06
N SER A 120 -21.85 -5.68 16.72
CA SER A 120 -21.53 -7.10 16.57
C SER A 120 -20.81 -7.67 17.80
N ARG A 121 -20.81 -9.00 17.93
CA ARG A 121 -20.02 -9.72 18.95
C ARG A 121 -18.51 -9.50 18.77
N ILE A 122 -18.02 -9.40 17.53
CA ILE A 122 -16.61 -9.14 17.26
C ILE A 122 -16.19 -7.70 17.65
N GLU A 123 -17.06 -6.70 17.47
CA GLU A 123 -16.81 -5.34 17.95
C GLU A 123 -16.74 -5.31 19.48
N GLN A 124 -17.65 -6.02 20.18
CA GLN A 124 -17.60 -6.15 21.63
C GLN A 124 -16.25 -6.71 22.10
N ILE A 125 -15.84 -7.87 21.57
CA ILE A 125 -14.60 -8.54 21.96
C ILE A 125 -13.39 -7.62 21.77
N LEU A 126 -13.29 -6.95 20.61
CA LEU A 126 -12.16 -6.07 20.27
C LEU A 126 -12.13 -4.74 21.03
N TYR A 127 -13.27 -4.29 21.58
CA TYR A 127 -13.38 -3.07 22.38
C TYR A 127 -13.14 -3.35 23.87
N GLU A 128 -13.76 -4.40 24.42
CA GLU A 128 -13.59 -4.81 25.82
C GLU A 128 -12.18 -5.39 26.07
N ASN A 129 -11.60 -6.08 25.07
CA ASN A 129 -10.28 -6.72 25.17
C ASN A 129 -9.29 -6.10 24.16
N PRO A 130 -8.87 -4.83 24.34
CA PRO A 130 -8.10 -4.07 23.35
C PRO A 130 -6.71 -4.65 23.04
N ASP A 131 -6.20 -5.56 23.88
CA ASP A 131 -4.90 -6.23 23.69
C ASP A 131 -5.01 -7.65 23.13
N MET A 132 -6.22 -8.19 22.92
CA MET A 132 -6.41 -9.55 22.41
C MET A 132 -5.69 -9.75 21.05
N PRO A 133 -4.86 -10.80 20.91
CA PRO A 133 -4.19 -11.11 19.65
C PRO A 133 -5.16 -11.79 18.68
N ILE A 134 -5.13 -11.38 17.41
CA ILE A 134 -5.82 -12.08 16.32
C ILE A 134 -4.87 -13.14 15.77
N MET A 135 -5.32 -14.40 15.72
CA MET A 135 -4.48 -15.52 15.31
C MET A 135 -5.01 -16.15 14.03
N ILE A 136 -4.15 -16.46 13.07
CA ILE A 136 -4.50 -17.39 11.99
C ILE A 136 -4.09 -18.79 12.45
N THR A 137 -5.06 -19.59 12.88
CA THR A 137 -4.86 -20.91 13.50
C THR A 137 -4.46 -21.95 12.45
N ASP A 138 -5.18 -21.99 11.34
CA ASP A 138 -5.03 -22.95 10.25
C ASP A 138 -4.94 -22.23 8.88
N ALA A 139 -4.31 -22.89 7.90
CA ALA A 139 -4.16 -22.43 6.53
C ALA A 139 -4.05 -23.63 5.58
N GLY A 140 -5.14 -23.99 4.90
CA GLY A 140 -5.24 -25.25 4.15
C GLY A 140 -6.12 -25.18 2.89
N LYS A 141 -6.03 -26.22 2.05
CA LYS A 141 -6.91 -26.39 0.87
C LYS A 141 -8.34 -26.68 1.35
N SER A 142 -9.31 -25.83 1.00
CA SER A 142 -10.70 -25.99 1.48
C SER A 142 -11.33 -27.30 0.98
N LEU A 143 -11.78 -28.15 1.91
CA LEU A 143 -12.48 -29.40 1.60
C LEU A 143 -13.84 -29.13 0.93
N GLU A 144 -14.60 -28.17 1.48
CA GLU A 144 -15.89 -27.69 0.97
C GLU A 144 -15.79 -27.14 -0.47
N SER A 145 -14.65 -26.54 -0.82
CA SER A 145 -14.44 -25.86 -2.11
C SER A 145 -13.67 -26.72 -3.13
N GLY A 146 -13.57 -28.04 -2.90
CA GLY A 146 -12.86 -28.98 -3.78
C GLY A 146 -11.37 -28.67 -3.93
N GLY A 147 -10.73 -28.15 -2.88
CA GLY A 147 -9.30 -27.87 -2.81
C GLY A 147 -8.78 -26.73 -3.69
N ARG A 148 -9.66 -25.99 -4.39
CA ARG A 148 -9.31 -25.00 -5.43
C ARG A 148 -8.52 -23.77 -4.95
N TYR A 149 -8.51 -23.49 -3.65
CA TYR A 149 -7.76 -22.38 -3.05
C TYR A 149 -7.45 -22.64 -1.57
N ILE A 150 -6.43 -21.94 -1.07
CA ILE A 150 -6.09 -21.90 0.35
C ILE A 150 -7.05 -20.98 1.10
N VAL A 151 -7.61 -21.48 2.19
CA VAL A 151 -8.41 -20.75 3.17
C VAL A 151 -7.59 -20.59 4.44
N TYR A 152 -7.65 -19.40 5.03
CA TYR A 152 -7.04 -19.06 6.31
C TYR A 152 -8.13 -19.01 7.37
N THR A 153 -7.95 -19.77 8.43
CA THR A 153 -8.86 -19.82 9.57
C THR A 153 -8.40 -18.79 10.60
N ILE A 154 -9.17 -17.72 10.78
CA ILE A 154 -8.85 -16.58 11.64
C ILE A 154 -9.65 -16.70 12.93
N ARG A 155 -8.97 -16.71 14.07
CA ARG A 155 -9.58 -16.77 15.40
C ARG A 155 -9.35 -15.48 16.17
N THR A 156 -10.43 -14.95 16.75
CA THR A 156 -10.42 -13.80 17.66
C THR A 156 -11.26 -14.16 18.90
N GLY A 157 -10.60 -14.61 19.96
CA GLY A 157 -11.27 -15.05 21.19
C GLY A 157 -12.04 -16.36 21.02
N ASP A 158 -13.36 -16.27 21.20
CA ASP A 158 -14.37 -17.32 20.98
C ASP A 158 -14.87 -17.39 19.53
N LEU A 159 -14.64 -16.36 18.71
CA LEU A 159 -15.04 -16.32 17.30
C LEU A 159 -13.96 -16.89 16.37
N GLU A 160 -14.40 -17.64 15.36
CA GLU A 160 -13.57 -18.15 14.27
C GLU A 160 -14.24 -17.88 12.91
N VAL A 161 -13.48 -17.36 11.95
CA VAL A 161 -13.97 -17.05 10.59
C VAL A 161 -12.96 -17.49 9.53
N ARG A 162 -13.46 -18.02 8.42
CA ARG A 162 -12.64 -18.48 7.28
C ARG A 162 -12.62 -17.45 6.16
N ARG A 163 -11.43 -17.05 5.72
CA ARG A 163 -11.22 -16.10 4.61
C ARG A 163 -10.11 -16.58 3.67
N ARG A 164 -10.24 -16.35 2.36
CA ARG A 164 -9.21 -16.68 1.35
C ARG A 164 -8.30 -15.47 1.04
N TYR A 165 -7.11 -15.70 0.50
CA TYR A 165 -6.12 -14.63 0.22
C TYR A 165 -6.69 -13.45 -0.61
N SER A 166 -7.58 -13.69 -1.59
CA SER A 166 -8.19 -12.61 -2.39
C SER A 166 -9.17 -11.73 -1.60
N GLU A 167 -9.68 -12.20 -0.46
CA GLU A 167 -10.50 -11.40 0.45
C GLU A 167 -9.63 -10.47 1.29
N PHE A 168 -8.47 -10.95 1.78
CA PHE A 168 -7.46 -10.08 2.40
C PHE A 168 -6.97 -8.99 1.42
N ALA A 169 -6.78 -9.34 0.14
CA ALA A 169 -6.40 -8.37 -0.88
C ALA A 169 -7.47 -7.28 -1.10
N SER A 170 -8.75 -7.66 -1.15
CA SER A 170 -9.87 -6.70 -1.27
C SER A 170 -10.11 -5.91 0.02
N LEU A 171 -9.83 -6.48 1.20
CA LEU A 171 -9.83 -5.73 2.47
C LEU A 171 -8.73 -4.66 2.46
N ARG A 172 -7.50 -5.01 2.08
CA ARG A 172 -6.40 -4.04 2.00
C ARG A 172 -6.70 -2.92 1.00
N ASP A 173 -7.24 -3.26 -0.18
CA ASP A 173 -7.68 -2.29 -1.18
C ASP A 173 -8.78 -1.36 -0.63
N ALA A 174 -9.84 -1.91 -0.01
CA ALA A 174 -10.89 -1.13 0.64
C ALA A 174 -10.33 -0.18 1.71
N LEU A 175 -9.46 -0.66 2.62
CA LEU A 175 -8.83 0.18 3.64
C LEU A 175 -7.91 1.25 3.05
N THR A 176 -7.19 0.95 1.97
CA THR A 176 -6.32 1.93 1.28
C THR A 176 -7.14 3.01 0.58
N ARG A 177 -8.33 2.68 0.05
CA ARG A 177 -9.26 3.67 -0.51
C ARG A 177 -9.99 4.47 0.56
N LEU A 178 -10.39 3.84 1.67
CA LEU A 178 -11.05 4.51 2.79
C LEU A 178 -10.13 5.54 3.44
N HIS A 179 -8.87 5.15 3.69
CA HIS A 179 -7.90 5.89 4.48
C HIS A 179 -6.64 6.26 3.66
N PRO A 180 -6.75 7.09 2.60
CA PRO A 180 -5.64 7.38 1.69
C PRO A 180 -4.49 8.18 2.34
N THR A 181 -4.70 8.68 3.56
CA THR A 181 -3.69 9.37 4.38
C THR A 181 -2.93 8.45 5.34
N LEU A 182 -3.30 7.17 5.45
CA LEU A 182 -2.72 6.23 6.41
C LEU A 182 -1.86 5.15 5.74
N ILE A 183 -0.79 4.76 6.42
CA ILE A 183 0.16 3.74 5.97
C ILE A 183 -0.43 2.35 6.28
N ILE A 184 -1.39 1.92 5.45
CA ILE A 184 -2.04 0.60 5.55
C ILE A 184 -1.00 -0.51 5.31
N PRO A 185 -0.77 -1.44 6.27
CA PRO A 185 0.29 -2.45 6.17
C PRO A 185 0.26 -3.25 4.86
N PRO A 186 1.43 -3.64 4.32
CA PRO A 186 1.50 -4.52 3.15
C PRO A 186 0.95 -5.92 3.49
N ILE A 187 0.65 -6.68 2.45
CA ILE A 187 0.33 -8.11 2.49
C ILE A 187 1.24 -8.85 1.50
N PRO A 188 1.44 -10.17 1.62
CA PRO A 188 2.24 -10.95 0.67
C PRO A 188 1.76 -10.78 -0.76
N GLU A 189 2.66 -10.95 -1.74
CA GLU A 189 2.27 -10.85 -3.15
C GLU A 189 1.35 -11.99 -3.62
N LYS A 190 0.64 -11.74 -4.73
CA LYS A 190 -0.28 -12.69 -5.36
C LYS A 190 0.47 -13.72 -6.22
N HIS A 191 1.21 -14.61 -5.56
CA HIS A 191 1.73 -15.84 -6.14
C HIS A 191 0.60 -16.61 -6.84
N THR A 192 0.87 -17.10 -8.06
CA THR A 192 -0.09 -17.74 -8.95
C THR A 192 -0.44 -19.15 -8.46
N MET A 193 -1.68 -19.61 -8.70
CA MET A 193 -2.13 -20.93 -8.21
C MET A 193 -1.66 -22.11 -9.09
N ALA A 194 -1.00 -21.85 -10.21
CA ALA A 194 -0.44 -22.88 -11.08
C ALA A 194 0.75 -23.61 -10.41
N ASP A 195 1.53 -22.89 -9.62
CA ASP A 195 2.75 -23.40 -8.98
C ASP A 195 2.45 -24.46 -7.90
N TYR A 196 1.32 -24.27 -7.20
CA TYR A 196 0.79 -25.05 -6.06
C TYR A 196 0.16 -26.42 -6.40
N ALA A 197 0.22 -26.81 -7.67
CA ALA A 197 -0.51 -27.97 -8.19
C ALA A 197 0.28 -28.85 -9.16
N ALA A 198 1.41 -28.36 -9.72
CA ALA A 198 2.00 -28.96 -10.92
C ALA A 198 3.12 -29.98 -10.66
N LYS A 199 3.80 -29.96 -9.50
CA LYS A 199 5.02 -30.78 -9.25
C LYS A 199 5.07 -31.26 -7.80
N PRO A 200 5.41 -32.54 -7.52
CA PRO A 200 5.52 -33.04 -6.14
C PRO A 200 6.67 -32.38 -5.35
N THR A 201 7.68 -31.86 -6.04
CA THR A 201 8.75 -31.05 -5.42
C THR A 201 8.26 -29.68 -4.91
N SER A 202 7.17 -29.14 -5.47
CA SER A 202 6.62 -27.84 -5.03
C SER A 202 6.08 -27.90 -3.60
N ALA A 203 5.62 -29.06 -3.10
CA ALA A 203 4.89 -29.16 -1.83
C ALA A 203 5.63 -28.54 -0.62
N LYS A 204 6.98 -28.60 -0.59
CA LYS A 204 7.79 -27.93 0.44
C LYS A 204 7.82 -26.40 0.27
N GLN A 205 7.89 -25.92 -0.98
CA GLN A 205 7.86 -24.48 -1.32
C GLN A 205 6.46 -23.90 -1.11
N ASP A 206 5.41 -24.63 -1.49
CA ASP A 206 4.01 -24.28 -1.25
C ASP A 206 3.75 -24.07 0.24
N GLN A 207 4.23 -24.98 1.09
CA GLN A 207 4.13 -24.87 2.54
C GLN A 207 4.88 -23.63 3.07
N GLN A 208 6.11 -23.38 2.60
CA GLN A 208 6.88 -22.17 2.96
C GLN A 208 6.13 -20.88 2.59
N ILE A 209 5.50 -20.80 1.41
CA ILE A 209 4.74 -19.62 0.99
C ILE A 209 3.40 -19.51 1.76
N ILE A 210 2.75 -20.64 2.09
CA ILE A 210 1.56 -20.66 2.96
C ILE A 210 1.89 -20.16 4.36
N ASP A 211 3.01 -20.60 4.93
CA ASP A 211 3.45 -20.20 6.28
C ASP A 211 3.92 -18.74 6.34
N LEU A 212 4.66 -18.27 5.33
CA LEU A 212 4.97 -16.84 5.17
C LEU A 212 3.69 -16.01 5.04
N ARG A 213 2.72 -16.47 4.23
CA ARG A 213 1.41 -15.81 4.11
C ARG A 213 0.66 -15.80 5.43
N LYS A 214 0.64 -16.91 6.17
CA LYS A 214 0.00 -17.05 7.49
C LYS A 214 0.59 -16.06 8.50
N ARG A 215 1.92 -15.90 8.52
CA ARG A 215 2.62 -14.91 9.37
C ARG A 215 2.28 -13.47 8.96
N MET A 216 2.56 -13.09 7.71
CA MET A 216 2.34 -11.72 7.23
C MET A 216 0.87 -11.27 7.29
N LEU A 217 -0.11 -12.15 7.03
CA LEU A 217 -1.53 -11.82 7.14
C LEU A 217 -1.96 -11.64 8.61
N ALA A 218 -1.40 -12.41 9.55
CA ALA A 218 -1.60 -12.16 10.97
C ALA A 218 -0.95 -10.84 11.43
N VAL A 219 0.24 -10.51 10.90
CA VAL A 219 0.90 -9.21 11.13
C VAL A 219 0.05 -8.06 10.58
N PHE A 220 -0.50 -8.17 9.37
CA PHE A 220 -1.44 -7.20 8.79
C PHE A 220 -2.64 -6.95 9.71
N LEU A 221 -3.35 -8.02 10.13
CA LEU A 221 -4.53 -7.89 11.00
C LEU A 221 -4.20 -7.23 12.35
N ASN A 222 -3.13 -7.66 13.02
CA ASN A 222 -2.75 -7.09 14.33
C ASN A 222 -2.15 -5.68 14.23
N ARG A 223 -1.55 -5.29 13.08
CA ARG A 223 -1.18 -3.89 12.83
C ARG A 223 -2.43 -3.02 12.63
N CYS A 224 -3.39 -3.45 11.81
CA CYS A 224 -4.67 -2.75 11.61
C CYS A 224 -5.46 -2.61 12.93
N ARG A 225 -5.43 -3.61 13.82
CA ARG A 225 -6.03 -3.55 15.17
C ARG A 225 -5.51 -2.37 16.02
N ARG A 226 -4.32 -1.82 15.73
CA ARG A 226 -3.72 -0.68 16.45
C ARG A 226 -3.98 0.67 15.76
N MET A 227 -4.83 0.72 14.74
CA MET A 227 -5.13 1.92 13.95
C MET A 227 -6.59 2.36 14.19
N ASP A 228 -6.80 3.40 14.99
CA ASP A 228 -8.16 3.79 15.44
C ASP A 228 -9.13 4.10 14.30
N ALA A 229 -8.67 4.80 13.25
CA ALA A 229 -9.49 5.07 12.06
C ALA A 229 -9.97 3.78 11.36
N VAL A 230 -9.10 2.76 11.29
CA VAL A 230 -9.41 1.44 10.71
C VAL A 230 -10.32 0.61 11.62
N ARG A 231 -10.29 0.82 12.94
CA ARG A 231 -11.27 0.20 13.85
C ARG A 231 -12.65 0.86 13.74
N ASN A 232 -12.67 2.17 13.54
CA ASN A 232 -13.89 2.98 13.55
C ASN A 232 -14.68 2.94 12.22
N ASP A 233 -14.08 2.50 11.11
CA ASP A 233 -14.72 2.47 9.79
C ASP A 233 -15.81 1.38 9.61
N GLY A 234 -15.91 0.43 10.54
CA GLY A 234 -16.87 -0.67 10.49
C GLY A 234 -16.52 -1.82 9.53
N VAL A 235 -15.56 -1.64 8.63
CA VAL A 235 -15.20 -2.59 7.57
C VAL A 235 -14.19 -3.61 8.05
N TRP A 236 -13.15 -3.17 8.77
CA TRP A 236 -12.07 -4.07 9.20
C TRP A 236 -12.55 -5.14 10.20
N TRP A 237 -13.40 -4.80 11.18
CA TRP A 237 -13.91 -5.81 12.10
C TRP A 237 -15.03 -6.68 11.48
N ARG A 238 -15.77 -6.21 10.48
CA ARG A 238 -16.71 -7.06 9.72
C ARG A 238 -16.00 -8.13 8.89
N PHE A 239 -14.75 -7.93 8.49
CA PHE A 239 -13.94 -9.01 7.92
C PHE A 239 -13.73 -10.17 8.91
N LEU A 240 -13.62 -9.85 10.21
CA LEU A 240 -13.40 -10.79 11.32
C LEU A 240 -14.71 -11.41 11.87
N ASP A 241 -15.88 -10.92 11.45
CA ASP A 241 -17.17 -11.46 11.89
C ASP A 241 -17.57 -12.71 11.07
N PRO A 242 -17.82 -13.88 11.70
CA PRO A 242 -18.33 -15.05 10.99
C PRO A 242 -19.74 -14.84 10.40
N ASN A 243 -20.53 -13.92 10.95
CA ASN A 243 -21.89 -13.62 10.49
C ASN A 243 -21.91 -12.65 9.29
N ALA A 244 -20.78 -12.00 8.98
CA ALA A 244 -20.70 -11.03 7.88
C ALA A 244 -20.26 -11.70 6.56
N SER A 245 -21.12 -11.62 5.56
CA SER A 245 -20.77 -11.89 4.16
C SER A 245 -19.77 -10.83 3.68
N TRP A 246 -18.52 -11.21 3.43
CA TRP A 246 -17.50 -10.26 2.95
C TRP A 246 -17.86 -9.64 1.59
N SER A 247 -18.57 -10.39 0.74
CA SER A 247 -19.10 -9.85 -0.52
C SER A 247 -20.18 -8.79 -0.30
N GLU A 248 -20.99 -8.89 0.75
CA GLU A 248 -21.99 -7.87 1.09
C GLU A 248 -21.31 -6.60 1.62
N VAL A 249 -20.33 -6.75 2.52
CA VAL A 249 -19.54 -5.63 3.08
C VAL A 249 -18.93 -4.77 1.97
N LEU A 250 -18.32 -5.39 0.95
CA LEU A 250 -17.73 -4.69 -0.20
C LEU A 250 -18.73 -3.91 -1.06
N HIS A 251 -20.02 -4.30 -1.06
CA HIS A 251 -21.09 -3.63 -1.82
C HIS A 251 -21.99 -2.75 -0.92
N SER A 252 -21.57 -2.51 0.32
CA SER A 252 -22.27 -1.68 1.31
C SER A 252 -21.47 -0.42 1.65
N HIS A 253 -22.14 0.59 2.22
CA HIS A 253 -21.49 1.75 2.79
C HIS A 253 -20.62 1.31 4.00
N PRO A 254 -19.38 1.82 4.17
CA PRO A 254 -18.77 2.91 3.41
C PRO A 254 -18.11 2.50 2.08
N VAL A 255 -17.74 1.23 1.88
CA VAL A 255 -16.88 0.78 0.76
C VAL A 255 -17.47 1.08 -0.63
N SER A 256 -18.79 0.92 -0.78
CA SER A 256 -19.48 1.15 -2.06
C SER A 256 -19.75 2.63 -2.37
N SER A 257 -19.59 3.53 -1.40
CA SER A 257 -19.82 4.97 -1.56
C SER A 257 -18.57 5.74 -2.03
N ILE A 258 -17.38 5.12 -1.95
CA ILE A 258 -16.12 5.76 -2.31
C ILE A 258 -16.08 6.08 -3.82
N PRO A 259 -15.82 7.34 -4.24
CA PRO A 259 -15.68 7.68 -5.65
C PRO A 259 -14.54 6.93 -6.34
N LYS A 260 -14.69 6.69 -7.67
CA LYS A 260 -13.66 6.02 -8.52
C LYS A 260 -12.28 6.67 -8.47
N SER A 261 -12.20 7.95 -8.08
CA SER A 261 -10.96 8.63 -7.72
C SER A 261 -11.10 9.22 -6.34
N VAL A 262 -10.28 8.75 -5.39
CA VAL A 262 -10.22 9.26 -4.00
C VAL A 262 -9.85 10.75 -3.91
N LEU A 263 -9.34 11.34 -5.00
CA LEU A 263 -9.11 12.79 -5.08
C LEU A 263 -10.42 13.59 -5.20
N LYS A 264 -11.56 12.97 -5.53
CA LYS A 264 -12.91 13.57 -5.48
C LYS A 264 -13.67 13.24 -4.19
N ALA A 265 -12.96 13.06 -3.08
CA ALA A 265 -13.55 12.95 -1.75
C ALA A 265 -12.63 13.57 -0.67
N PRO A 266 -13.15 13.88 0.53
CA PRO A 266 -12.37 14.31 1.68
C PRO A 266 -11.27 13.29 2.05
N PRO A 267 -10.08 13.71 2.50
CA PRO A 267 -8.96 12.82 2.82
C PRO A 267 -9.12 12.03 4.13
N LEU A 268 -10.13 12.39 4.94
CA LEU A 268 -10.46 11.78 6.23
C LEU A 268 -11.81 11.04 6.22
N ASP A 269 -12.66 11.30 5.21
CA ASP A 269 -13.95 10.64 5.01
C ASP A 269 -14.21 10.52 3.50
N THR A 270 -13.59 9.51 2.90
CA THR A 270 -13.68 9.28 1.44
C THR A 270 -15.03 8.71 1.00
N ALA A 271 -15.88 8.28 1.94
CA ALA A 271 -17.17 7.68 1.67
C ALA A 271 -18.32 8.70 1.62
N ASN A 272 -18.13 9.90 2.19
CA ASN A 272 -19.12 10.98 2.21
C ASN A 272 -18.66 12.26 1.47
N PRO A 273 -18.43 12.21 0.14
CA PRO A 273 -18.00 13.37 -0.63
C PRO A 273 -19.10 14.46 -0.70
N THR A 274 -18.73 15.69 -0.35
CA THR A 274 -19.65 16.84 -0.49
C THR A 274 -19.82 17.24 -1.97
N PRO A 275 -20.92 17.91 -2.38
CA PRO A 275 -21.17 18.26 -3.78
C PRO A 275 -20.04 19.02 -4.48
N ALA A 276 -19.28 19.84 -3.74
CA ALA A 276 -18.11 20.57 -4.22
C ALA A 276 -17.02 19.66 -4.84
N HIS A 277 -16.86 18.44 -4.33
CA HIS A 277 -15.83 17.52 -4.79
C HIS A 277 -16.07 17.00 -6.22
N ASN A 278 -17.31 17.07 -6.71
CA ASN A 278 -17.63 16.72 -8.09
C ASN A 278 -16.94 17.65 -9.10
N TYR A 279 -16.73 18.92 -8.73
CA TYR A 279 -16.11 19.94 -9.58
C TYR A 279 -14.58 19.97 -9.51
N LEU A 280 -13.96 19.25 -8.56
CA LEU A 280 -12.51 19.19 -8.44
C LEU A 280 -11.86 18.55 -9.70
N PRO A 281 -10.79 19.13 -10.25
CA PRO A 281 -10.00 18.50 -11.32
C PRO A 281 -9.29 17.25 -10.80
N VAL A 282 -9.00 16.29 -11.69
CA VAL A 282 -8.22 15.09 -11.34
C VAL A 282 -6.83 15.20 -11.99
N PRO A 283 -5.77 15.51 -11.22
CA PRO A 283 -4.42 15.56 -11.76
C PRO A 283 -3.93 14.19 -12.25
N SER A 284 -3.01 14.21 -13.21
CA SER A 284 -2.31 12.99 -13.66
C SER A 284 -1.52 12.35 -12.52
N ASN A 285 -1.50 11.01 -12.48
CA ASN A 285 -0.64 10.22 -11.58
C ASN A 285 0.87 10.53 -11.73
N SER A 286 1.30 11.25 -12.77
CA SER A 286 2.68 11.75 -12.96
C SER A 286 2.92 13.23 -12.57
N ALA A 287 1.89 14.00 -12.23
CA ALA A 287 1.99 15.44 -11.98
C ALA A 287 2.80 15.80 -10.71
N LYS A 288 3.61 16.85 -10.75
CA LYS A 288 4.49 17.28 -9.65
C LYS A 288 4.12 18.69 -9.17
N LEU A 289 4.49 19.03 -7.93
CA LEU A 289 4.39 20.39 -7.41
C LEU A 289 5.24 21.35 -8.25
N LYS A 290 4.73 22.57 -8.46
CA LYS A 290 5.49 23.69 -9.04
C LYS A 290 6.46 24.24 -7.99
N THR A 291 7.64 23.64 -7.85
CA THR A 291 8.69 24.18 -6.96
C THR A 291 9.16 25.55 -7.45
N THR A 292 8.97 26.60 -6.65
CA THR A 292 9.54 27.92 -6.89
C THR A 292 11.06 27.84 -6.84
N ALA A 293 11.73 28.14 -7.96
CA ALA A 293 13.16 27.90 -8.14
C ALA A 293 14.09 28.91 -7.41
N GLY A 294 13.62 29.56 -6.35
CA GLY A 294 14.36 30.58 -5.58
C GLY A 294 15.09 30.04 -4.35
N ASP A 295 14.40 29.28 -3.50
CA ASP A 295 14.83 29.05 -2.11
C ASP A 295 15.58 27.73 -1.85
N VAL A 296 16.08 27.07 -2.90
CA VAL A 296 16.80 25.79 -2.77
C VAL A 296 18.09 25.93 -1.94
N ASN A 297 18.67 27.14 -1.85
CA ASN A 297 19.85 27.46 -1.05
C ASN A 297 19.57 27.61 0.47
N SER A 298 18.31 27.52 0.91
CA SER A 298 17.94 27.55 2.34
C SER A 298 17.43 26.21 2.88
N ALA A 299 17.60 25.12 2.12
CA ALA A 299 17.67 23.80 2.74
C ALA A 299 18.90 23.78 3.68
N PRO A 300 18.78 23.35 4.96
CA PRO A 300 19.96 23.18 5.81
C PRO A 300 20.88 22.16 5.16
N SER A 301 22.16 22.51 5.00
CA SER A 301 23.16 21.62 4.38
C SER A 301 23.42 20.43 5.30
N LEU A 302 22.65 19.36 5.08
CA LEU A 302 22.67 18.14 5.86
C LEU A 302 23.93 17.34 5.53
N GLN A 303 24.98 17.59 6.31
CA GLN A 303 26.28 16.94 6.16
C GLN A 303 26.13 15.40 6.18
N PRO A 304 26.62 14.67 5.16
CA PRO A 304 26.56 13.22 5.12
C PRO A 304 27.45 12.63 6.22
N GLY A 305 26.83 12.20 7.33
CA GLY A 305 27.52 11.67 8.50
C GLY A 305 26.84 11.94 9.85
N THR A 306 25.89 12.88 9.92
CA THR A 306 25.07 13.08 11.14
C THR A 306 23.66 12.51 10.97
N GLY A 307 23.16 11.82 12.00
CA GLY A 307 21.97 10.96 11.89
C GLY A 307 20.63 11.69 11.87
N VAL A 308 20.30 12.39 10.77
CA VAL A 308 19.04 13.14 10.62
C VAL A 308 17.92 12.29 10.01
N ILE A 309 17.71 11.08 10.55
CA ILE A 309 16.52 10.29 10.27
C ILE A 309 15.40 10.74 11.21
N GLY A 310 14.40 11.46 10.69
CA GLY A 310 13.13 11.66 11.38
C GLY A 310 12.99 12.89 12.28
N ARG A 311 13.75 13.98 12.06
CA ARG A 311 13.37 15.28 12.65
C ARG A 311 12.12 15.83 11.95
N PHE A 312 10.96 15.43 12.44
CA PHE A 312 9.67 15.99 12.07
C PHE A 312 9.61 17.52 12.34
N PRO A 313 8.69 18.25 11.69
CA PRO A 313 8.49 19.65 11.99
C PRO A 313 8.09 19.83 13.46
N PRO A 314 8.53 20.93 14.12
CA PRO A 314 8.18 21.20 15.50
C PRO A 314 6.67 21.43 15.65
N GLU A 315 6.09 21.06 16.80
CA GLU A 315 4.65 21.25 17.09
C GLU A 315 4.26 22.74 17.24
N THR A 316 5.23 23.66 17.21
CA THR A 316 5.04 25.09 17.46
C THR A 316 4.62 25.84 16.19
N GLY A 317 3.30 25.93 15.97
CA GLY A 317 2.68 26.90 15.06
C GLY A 317 2.04 26.32 13.78
N HIS A 318 1.13 27.11 13.21
CA HIS A 318 0.48 26.83 11.92
C HIS A 318 1.46 27.04 10.76
N GLN A 319 2.30 26.04 10.50
CA GLN A 319 3.23 26.03 9.36
C GLN A 319 2.46 26.00 8.03
N SER A 320 2.99 26.68 7.01
CA SER A 320 2.42 26.63 5.67
C SER A 320 2.73 25.31 4.96
N GLU A 321 1.93 24.97 3.94
CA GLU A 321 2.13 23.78 3.13
C GLU A 321 3.50 23.74 2.41
N GLN A 322 4.09 24.92 2.16
CA GLN A 322 5.42 25.05 1.57
C GLN A 322 6.53 24.79 2.61
N GLU A 323 6.37 25.24 3.85
CA GLU A 323 7.30 24.92 4.97
C GLU A 323 7.30 23.43 5.30
N LEU A 324 6.18 22.74 5.09
CA LEU A 324 6.06 21.30 5.35
C LEU A 324 6.70 20.42 4.24
N ASP A 325 6.81 20.91 3.00
CA ASP A 325 7.32 20.12 1.86
C ASP A 325 8.73 19.53 2.08
N PRO A 326 9.74 20.27 2.57
CA PRO A 326 11.07 19.73 2.82
C PRO A 326 11.08 18.52 3.76
N TYR A 327 10.21 18.49 4.78
CA TYR A 327 10.10 17.37 5.71
C TYR A 327 9.52 16.12 5.03
N PHE A 328 8.50 16.28 4.19
CA PHE A 328 7.92 15.16 3.43
C PHE A 328 8.89 14.62 2.38
N ILE A 329 9.62 15.49 1.69
CA ILE A 329 10.65 15.13 0.69
C ILE A 329 11.83 14.40 1.37
N ALA A 330 12.31 14.89 2.52
CA ALA A 330 13.36 14.24 3.30
C ALA A 330 12.90 12.87 3.84
N TYR A 331 11.63 12.74 4.25
CA TYR A 331 11.08 11.44 4.64
C TYR A 331 11.01 10.47 3.45
N GLU A 332 10.58 10.91 2.27
CA GLU A 332 10.56 10.07 1.06
C GLU A 332 11.96 9.59 0.66
N ALA A 333 12.97 10.46 0.76
CA ALA A 333 14.36 10.10 0.52
C ALA A 333 14.85 9.05 1.53
N SER A 334 14.66 9.28 2.83
CA SER A 334 15.15 8.38 3.89
C SER A 334 14.47 7.00 3.90
N ILE A 335 13.17 6.92 3.56
CA ILE A 335 12.48 5.62 3.48
C ILE A 335 12.91 4.81 2.25
N LYS A 336 13.25 5.48 1.14
CA LYS A 336 13.81 4.87 -0.07
C LYS A 336 15.25 4.40 0.13
N GLU A 337 16.06 5.16 0.88
CA GLU A 337 17.39 4.72 1.29
C GLU A 337 17.31 3.49 2.19
N LEU A 338 16.40 3.47 3.17
CA LEU A 338 16.17 2.30 4.01
C LEU A 338 15.73 1.08 3.19
N GLU A 339 14.81 1.23 2.24
CA GLU A 339 14.39 0.17 1.29
C GLU A 339 15.60 -0.44 0.57
N GLN A 340 16.50 0.40 0.05
CA GLN A 340 17.73 -0.01 -0.62
C GLN A 340 18.74 -0.68 0.31
N LEU A 341 18.84 -0.25 1.57
CA LEU A 341 19.72 -0.88 2.57
C LEU A 341 19.21 -2.27 2.99
N LEU A 342 17.92 -2.39 3.28
CA LEU A 342 17.27 -3.64 3.70
C LEU A 342 17.33 -4.70 2.59
N MET A 343 16.90 -4.35 1.37
CA MET A 343 16.83 -5.29 0.23
C MET A 343 18.19 -5.49 -0.47
N GLY A 344 19.12 -4.56 -0.33
CA GLY A 344 20.42 -4.58 -0.99
C GLY A 344 21.54 -5.19 -0.13
N PRO A 345 22.38 -4.38 0.54
CA PRO A 345 23.47 -4.89 1.37
C PRO A 345 23.02 -5.84 2.48
N MET A 346 21.94 -5.55 3.21
CA MET A 346 21.59 -6.31 4.41
C MET A 346 21.07 -7.71 4.08
N GLU A 347 20.18 -7.86 3.11
CA GLU A 347 19.76 -9.19 2.61
C GLU A 347 20.92 -9.98 1.98
N LYS A 348 21.87 -9.31 1.31
CA LYS A 348 23.08 -9.99 0.79
C LYS A 348 23.97 -10.55 1.90
N VAL A 349 24.12 -9.85 3.03
CA VAL A 349 24.86 -10.36 4.19
C VAL A 349 24.06 -11.49 4.87
N ASN A 350 22.79 -11.25 5.17
CA ASN A 350 21.88 -12.22 5.78
C ASN A 350 21.84 -13.56 5.03
N ARG A 351 21.67 -13.53 3.70
CA ARG A 351 21.68 -14.75 2.87
C ARG A 351 23.02 -15.50 2.93
N ARG A 352 24.15 -14.80 3.01
CA ARG A 352 25.47 -15.43 3.19
C ARG A 352 25.58 -16.08 4.57
N THR A 353 25.12 -15.39 5.63
CA THR A 353 25.13 -15.94 7.00
C THR A 353 24.31 -17.22 7.09
N LEU A 354 23.08 -17.24 6.55
CA LEU A 354 22.25 -18.45 6.52
C LEU A 354 22.91 -19.58 5.71
N SER A 355 23.47 -19.27 4.54
CA SER A 355 24.20 -20.25 3.73
C SER A 355 25.46 -20.80 4.41
N HIS A 356 26.15 -20.00 5.21
CA HIS A 356 27.32 -20.42 5.99
C HIS A 356 26.89 -21.29 7.18
N LEU A 357 25.80 -20.95 7.87
CA LEU A 357 25.28 -21.77 8.96
C LEU A 357 24.87 -23.17 8.47
N SER A 358 24.19 -23.28 7.32
CA SER A 358 23.85 -24.58 6.74
C SER A 358 25.05 -25.35 6.18
N SER A 359 26.15 -24.69 5.78
CA SER A 359 27.42 -25.38 5.49
C SER A 359 28.03 -25.96 6.77
N LEU A 360 28.21 -25.11 7.79
CA LEU A 360 28.75 -25.48 9.10
C LEU A 360 27.94 -26.62 9.75
N ALA A 361 26.62 -26.62 9.57
CA ALA A 361 25.74 -27.69 9.99
C ALA A 361 26.08 -29.03 9.30
N ALA A 362 26.26 -29.04 7.99
CA ALA A 362 26.68 -30.24 7.24
C ALA A 362 28.08 -30.70 7.66
N ASP A 363 29.03 -29.78 7.78
CA ASP A 363 30.42 -30.04 8.20
C ASP A 363 30.47 -30.67 9.61
N LEU A 364 29.65 -30.17 10.54
CA LEU A 364 29.52 -30.71 11.92
C LEU A 364 28.86 -32.10 11.95
N CYS A 365 27.84 -32.34 11.11
CA CYS A 365 27.19 -33.64 10.99
C CYS A 365 28.14 -34.70 10.42
N GLU A 366 28.96 -34.35 9.41
CA GLU A 366 30.00 -35.26 8.92
C GLU A 366 31.06 -35.51 9.99
N LEU A 367 31.52 -34.47 10.68
CA LEU A 367 32.52 -34.58 11.75
C LEU A 367 32.05 -35.47 12.91
N GLY A 368 30.81 -35.31 13.37
CA GLY A 368 30.19 -36.16 14.39
C GLY A 368 30.14 -37.62 13.95
N SER A 369 29.62 -37.89 12.74
CA SER A 369 29.58 -39.25 12.19
C SER A 369 30.97 -39.91 12.09
N ARG A 370 32.02 -39.15 11.76
CA ARG A 370 33.41 -39.63 11.67
C ARG A 370 34.01 -39.94 13.03
N TYR A 371 33.77 -39.11 14.05
CA TYR A 371 34.22 -39.37 15.43
C TYR A 371 33.47 -40.56 16.04
N ASN A 372 32.15 -40.65 15.88
CA ASN A 372 31.36 -41.79 16.34
C ASN A 372 31.85 -43.11 15.69
N ALA A 373 32.18 -43.08 14.40
CA ALA A 373 32.77 -44.23 13.71
C ALA A 373 34.20 -44.57 14.18
N PHE A 374 35.01 -43.57 14.55
CA PHE A 374 36.35 -43.78 15.10
C PHE A 374 36.29 -44.41 16.51
N ALA A 375 35.38 -43.94 17.38
CA ALA A 375 35.17 -44.48 18.72
C ALA A 375 34.87 -46.00 18.70
N LEU A 376 34.10 -46.48 17.72
CA LEU A 376 33.80 -47.91 17.53
C LEU A 376 35.03 -48.78 17.16
N SER A 377 36.13 -48.17 16.74
CA SER A 377 37.38 -48.87 16.42
C SER A 377 38.44 -48.80 17.51
N GLU A 378 38.23 -47.96 18.54
CA GLU A 378 39.12 -47.83 19.69
C GLU A 378 38.83 -48.92 20.74
N GLN A 379 39.87 -49.43 21.38
CA GLN A 379 39.80 -50.48 22.40
C GLN A 379 40.24 -50.00 23.79
N ALA A 380 40.93 -48.86 23.88
CA ALA A 380 41.31 -48.24 25.15
C ALA A 380 40.05 -47.70 25.88
N PRO A 381 39.80 -48.13 27.14
CA PRO A 381 38.50 -47.96 27.80
C PRO A 381 38.17 -46.52 28.21
N SER A 382 39.16 -45.64 28.30
CA SER A 382 39.01 -44.20 28.57
C SER A 382 38.94 -43.37 27.27
N LEU A 383 39.71 -43.76 26.26
CA LEU A 383 39.84 -43.02 25.00
C LEU A 383 38.62 -43.18 24.08
N GLY A 384 38.08 -44.40 23.94
CA GLY A 384 36.90 -44.66 23.12
C GLY A 384 35.67 -43.80 23.51
N PRO A 385 35.25 -43.79 24.79
CA PRO A 385 34.16 -42.93 25.25
C PRO A 385 34.43 -41.42 25.11
N ALA A 386 35.68 -40.98 25.27
CA ALA A 386 36.05 -39.58 25.05
C ALA A 386 35.91 -39.18 23.56
N ILE A 387 36.33 -40.04 22.64
CA ILE A 387 36.12 -39.85 21.19
C ILE A 387 34.61 -39.84 20.85
N GLU A 388 33.81 -40.74 21.45
CA GLU A 388 32.37 -40.76 21.26
C GLU A 388 31.71 -39.46 21.77
N ARG A 389 32.08 -38.97 22.95
CA ARG A 389 31.51 -37.71 23.50
C ARG A 389 31.86 -36.50 22.64
N VAL A 390 33.05 -36.48 22.01
CA VAL A 390 33.42 -35.46 20.99
C VAL A 390 32.54 -35.56 19.74
N GLY A 391 32.25 -36.77 19.25
CA GLY A 391 31.33 -36.98 18.12
C GLY A 391 29.91 -36.52 18.44
N GLN A 392 29.36 -36.94 19.58
CA GLN A 392 28.06 -36.49 20.08
C GLN A 392 27.99 -34.96 20.24
N ALA A 393 29.07 -34.30 20.69
CA ALA A 393 29.11 -32.84 20.81
C ALA A 393 29.09 -32.13 19.45
N ALA A 394 29.69 -32.72 18.41
CA ALA A 394 29.58 -32.24 17.03
C ALA A 394 28.15 -32.42 16.47
N ASP A 395 27.51 -33.58 16.68
CA ASP A 395 26.13 -33.86 16.25
C ASP A 395 25.11 -32.90 16.92
N LEU A 396 25.29 -32.61 18.22
CA LEU A 396 24.44 -31.67 18.94
C LEU A 396 24.72 -30.21 18.53
N SER A 397 25.97 -29.88 18.17
CA SER A 397 26.32 -28.59 17.57
C SER A 397 25.70 -28.42 16.17
N TYR A 398 25.62 -29.49 15.38
CA TYR A 398 24.89 -29.52 14.10
C TYR A 398 23.42 -29.16 14.31
N ILE A 399 22.72 -29.87 15.19
CA ILE A 399 21.28 -29.65 15.46
C ILE A 399 21.02 -28.21 15.93
N ALA A 400 21.85 -27.69 16.85
CA ALA A 400 21.74 -26.31 17.30
C ALA A 400 21.96 -25.28 16.19
N THR A 401 22.81 -25.60 15.20
CA THR A 401 23.15 -24.69 14.08
C THR A 401 22.04 -24.64 13.02
N GLU A 402 21.35 -25.76 12.75
CA GLU A 402 20.11 -25.76 11.96
C GLU A 402 18.98 -25.01 12.67
N GLU A 403 18.81 -25.20 13.98
CA GLU A 403 17.84 -24.43 14.80
C GLU A 403 18.12 -22.91 14.72
N LEU A 404 19.39 -22.50 14.79
CA LEU A 404 19.81 -21.11 14.61
C LEU A 404 19.47 -20.59 13.20
N SER A 405 19.80 -21.35 12.15
CA SER A 405 19.54 -20.97 10.75
C SER A 405 18.03 -20.78 10.49
N GLY A 406 17.21 -21.74 10.94
CA GLY A 406 15.75 -21.66 10.85
C GLY A 406 15.17 -20.50 11.67
N SER A 407 15.67 -20.27 12.89
CA SER A 407 15.27 -19.14 13.73
C SER A 407 15.53 -17.81 13.03
N LEU A 408 16.76 -17.55 12.59
CA LEU A 408 17.15 -16.29 11.93
C LEU A 408 16.38 -16.05 10.63
N GLY A 409 16.04 -17.10 9.89
CA GLY A 409 15.15 -17.01 8.73
C GLY A 409 13.77 -16.43 9.08
N ALA A 410 13.11 -17.00 10.10
CA ALA A 410 11.74 -16.63 10.48
C ALA A 410 11.63 -15.39 11.38
N SER A 411 12.62 -15.12 12.23
CA SER A 411 12.54 -14.06 13.26
C SER A 411 13.28 -12.77 12.92
N PHE A 412 14.21 -12.82 11.96
CA PHE A 412 14.98 -11.66 11.50
C PHE A 412 14.78 -11.40 10.00
N ALA A 413 15.08 -12.38 9.15
CA ALA A 413 15.09 -12.19 7.70
C ALA A 413 13.70 -11.88 7.12
N GLU A 414 12.64 -12.54 7.62
CA GLU A 414 11.26 -12.23 7.24
C GLU A 414 10.81 -10.83 7.71
N PRO A 415 10.85 -10.46 9.01
CA PRO A 415 10.52 -9.11 9.46
C PRO A 415 11.33 -7.99 8.77
N MET A 416 12.59 -8.25 8.42
CA MET A 416 13.43 -7.33 7.66
C MET A 416 12.87 -7.07 6.24
N ARG A 417 12.42 -8.11 5.53
CA ARG A 417 11.78 -7.99 4.21
C ARG A 417 10.38 -7.38 4.30
N GLU A 418 9.60 -7.73 5.32
CA GLU A 418 8.31 -7.08 5.60
C GLU A 418 8.47 -5.57 5.81
N ASN A 419 9.47 -5.15 6.57
CA ASN A 419 9.76 -3.74 6.85
C ASN A 419 10.09 -2.96 5.56
N ALA A 420 10.84 -3.56 4.63
CA ALA A 420 11.16 -2.93 3.34
C ALA A 420 9.90 -2.64 2.50
N GLN A 421 8.89 -3.52 2.51
CA GLN A 421 7.65 -3.33 1.74
C GLN A 421 6.83 -2.09 2.17
N PHE A 422 7.01 -1.59 3.40
CA PHE A 422 6.35 -0.35 3.83
C PHE A 422 6.84 0.89 3.04
N ALA A 423 8.04 0.88 2.46
CA ALA A 423 8.56 2.03 1.72
C ALA A 423 7.69 2.37 0.49
N GLY A 424 7.19 1.36 -0.23
CA GLY A 424 6.22 1.55 -1.31
C GLY A 424 4.87 2.11 -0.83
N VAL A 425 4.43 1.72 0.37
CA VAL A 425 3.20 2.26 0.99
C VAL A 425 3.39 3.72 1.38
N VAL A 426 4.49 4.07 2.06
CA VAL A 426 4.83 5.45 2.43
C VAL A 426 4.91 6.35 1.19
N ARG A 427 5.62 5.90 0.14
CA ARG A 427 5.68 6.62 -1.15
C ARG A 427 4.29 6.84 -1.75
N SER A 428 3.37 5.88 -1.63
CA SER A 428 1.99 6.01 -2.11
C SER A 428 1.17 7.05 -1.33
N VAL A 429 1.30 7.08 0.01
CA VAL A 429 0.62 8.06 0.88
C VAL A 429 1.16 9.48 0.66
N LEU A 430 2.49 9.62 0.54
CA LEU A 430 3.12 10.90 0.19
C LEU A 430 2.69 11.38 -1.22
N ARG A 431 2.56 10.45 -2.17
CA ARG A 431 2.02 10.73 -3.52
C ARG A 431 0.58 11.25 -3.46
N TYR A 432 -0.27 10.70 -2.61
CA TYR A 432 -1.64 11.20 -2.41
C TYR A 432 -1.66 12.65 -1.91
N ARG A 433 -0.84 13.01 -0.91
CA ARG A 433 -0.69 14.42 -0.46
C ARG A 433 -0.28 15.33 -1.63
N VAL A 434 0.74 14.93 -2.39
CA VAL A 434 1.22 15.71 -3.55
C VAL A 434 0.11 15.91 -4.59
N LEU A 435 -0.70 14.87 -4.86
CA LEU A 435 -1.82 14.98 -5.80
C LEU A 435 -2.96 15.88 -5.28
N LYS A 436 -3.29 15.86 -3.98
CA LYS A 436 -4.24 16.83 -3.38
C LYS A 436 -3.74 18.28 -3.52
N ARG A 437 -2.44 18.54 -3.33
CA ARG A 437 -1.87 19.87 -3.54
C ARG A 437 -1.86 20.32 -5.00
N VAL A 438 -1.49 19.43 -5.94
CA VAL A 438 -1.60 19.75 -7.37
C VAL A 438 -3.06 19.96 -7.79
N GLN A 439 -4.02 19.28 -7.17
CA GLN A 439 -5.45 19.52 -7.38
C GLN A 439 -5.89 20.92 -6.90
N GLN A 440 -5.38 21.41 -5.76
CA GLN A 440 -5.59 22.79 -5.30
C GLN A 440 -4.99 23.82 -6.28
N ASP A 441 -3.75 23.63 -6.73
CA ASP A 441 -3.09 24.48 -7.72
C ASP A 441 -3.92 24.56 -9.03
N LEU A 442 -4.38 23.40 -9.54
CA LEU A 442 -5.19 23.32 -10.76
C LEU A 442 -6.56 23.98 -10.60
N THR A 443 -7.23 23.78 -9.46
CA THR A 443 -8.54 24.41 -9.18
C THR A 443 -8.41 25.93 -9.17
N THR A 444 -7.33 26.44 -8.57
CA THR A 444 -7.02 27.88 -8.52
C THR A 444 -6.67 28.44 -9.91
N ASP A 445 -5.83 27.73 -10.68
CA ASP A 445 -5.49 28.07 -12.06
C ASP A 445 -6.74 28.09 -12.98
N GLU A 446 -7.69 27.18 -12.79
CA GLU A 446 -8.93 27.11 -13.58
C GLU A 446 -9.95 28.20 -13.19
N LEU A 447 -10.14 28.45 -11.88
CA LEU A 447 -11.00 29.53 -11.39
C LEU A 447 -10.53 30.90 -11.88
N ASN A 448 -9.22 31.16 -11.84
CA ASN A 448 -8.65 32.42 -12.33
C ASN A 448 -8.84 32.60 -13.85
N LYS A 449 -8.68 31.52 -14.65
CA LYS A 449 -8.99 31.55 -16.09
C LYS A 449 -10.48 31.82 -16.36
N LYS A 450 -11.38 31.25 -15.54
CA LYS A 450 -12.83 31.46 -15.67
C LYS A 450 -13.25 32.88 -15.30
N ARG A 451 -12.69 33.46 -14.24
CA ARG A 451 -12.89 34.88 -13.88
C ARG A 451 -12.39 35.82 -14.98
N ALA A 452 -11.18 35.60 -15.51
CA ALA A 452 -10.66 36.38 -16.64
C ALA A 452 -11.49 36.25 -17.94
N LEU A 453 -12.08 35.06 -18.19
CA LEU A 453 -13.02 34.86 -19.30
C LEU A 453 -14.34 35.60 -19.06
N LEU A 454 -14.85 35.63 -17.82
CA LEU A 454 -16.05 36.39 -17.49
C LEU A 454 -15.84 37.90 -17.73
N ASP A 455 -14.73 38.45 -17.22
CA ASP A 455 -14.30 39.83 -17.48
C ASP A 455 -14.29 40.17 -18.98
N GLN A 456 -13.77 39.26 -19.82
CA GLN A 456 -13.73 39.44 -21.26
C GLN A 456 -15.13 39.41 -21.90
N LEU A 457 -15.98 38.47 -21.47
CA LEU A 457 -17.36 38.35 -21.97
C LEU A 457 -18.19 39.59 -21.58
N GLU A 458 -18.10 40.04 -20.33
CA GLU A 458 -18.85 41.20 -19.83
C GLU A 458 -18.40 42.52 -20.49
N ARG A 459 -17.08 42.68 -20.76
CA ARG A 459 -16.59 43.80 -21.60
C ARG A 459 -17.17 43.73 -23.01
N SER A 460 -17.17 42.56 -23.65
CA SER A 460 -17.74 42.40 -24.99
C SER A 460 -19.26 42.63 -25.05
N GLU A 461 -20.00 42.32 -23.97
CA GLU A 461 -21.43 42.65 -23.89
C GLU A 461 -21.65 44.16 -23.69
N ALA A 462 -20.84 44.83 -22.87
CA ALA A 462 -20.91 46.28 -22.70
C ALA A 462 -20.58 47.04 -24.00
N GLU A 463 -19.59 46.58 -24.76
CA GLU A 463 -19.25 47.12 -26.09
C GLU A 463 -20.37 46.88 -27.10
N ALA A 464 -20.93 45.66 -27.17
CA ALA A 464 -22.04 45.34 -28.07
C ALA A 464 -23.29 46.19 -27.77
N ARG A 465 -23.68 46.30 -26.49
CA ARG A 465 -24.81 47.16 -26.06
C ARG A 465 -24.57 48.64 -26.38
N ARG A 466 -23.33 49.13 -26.27
CA ARG A 466 -22.97 50.50 -26.69
C ARG A 466 -23.13 50.68 -28.19
N ILE A 467 -22.70 49.73 -29.02
CA ILE A 467 -22.86 49.76 -30.47
C ILE A 467 -24.35 49.73 -30.85
N GLU A 468 -25.15 48.88 -30.19
CA GLU A 468 -26.60 48.79 -30.39
C GLU A 468 -27.31 50.11 -30.03
N GLN A 469 -26.91 50.79 -28.96
CA GLN A 469 -27.43 52.12 -28.60
C GLN A 469 -27.11 53.17 -29.67
N TYR A 470 -25.89 53.18 -30.23
CA TYR A 470 -25.52 54.08 -31.33
C TYR A 470 -26.30 53.78 -32.62
N LEU A 471 -26.51 52.50 -32.95
CA LEU A 471 -27.30 52.11 -34.12
C LEU A 471 -28.78 52.48 -33.95
N SER A 472 -29.36 52.21 -32.77
CA SER A 472 -30.76 52.50 -32.46
C SER A 472 -31.07 54.00 -32.47
N SER A 473 -30.16 54.84 -31.95
CA SER A 473 -30.30 56.29 -32.01
C SER A 473 -30.08 56.86 -33.41
N SER A 474 -29.16 56.29 -34.20
CA SER A 474 -28.91 56.68 -35.59
C SER A 474 -30.10 56.40 -36.53
N GLN A 475 -30.87 55.33 -36.29
CA GLN A 475 -32.02 54.97 -37.13
C GLN A 475 -33.22 55.94 -37.06
N GLN A 476 -33.26 56.88 -36.11
CA GLN A 476 -34.39 57.83 -36.00
C GLN A 476 -34.30 59.05 -36.93
N ILE A 477 -33.25 59.18 -37.76
CA ILE A 477 -33.01 60.37 -38.61
C ILE A 477 -32.77 60.00 -40.08
N SER A 478 -33.78 59.50 -40.78
CA SER A 478 -33.86 59.50 -42.27
C SER A 478 -35.25 59.15 -42.83
N PRO A 479 -35.91 60.04 -43.59
CA PRO A 479 -37.09 59.70 -44.39
C PRO A 479 -36.72 59.11 -45.78
N PRO A 480 -37.57 58.29 -46.41
CA PRO A 480 -37.24 57.60 -47.66
C PRO A 480 -37.39 58.50 -48.92
N PRO A 481 -36.40 58.55 -49.83
CA PRO A 481 -36.53 59.23 -51.13
C PRO A 481 -37.40 58.42 -52.12
N LYS A 482 -38.08 59.12 -53.04
CA LYS A 482 -38.98 58.53 -54.06
C LYS A 482 -38.31 58.42 -55.44
N ARG A 483 -38.84 57.49 -56.27
CA ARG A 483 -38.49 57.25 -57.68
C ARG A 483 -38.61 58.50 -58.57
N SER A 484 -37.68 58.63 -59.54
CA SER A 484 -37.86 59.07 -60.95
C SER A 484 -36.51 58.87 -61.69
N THR A 485 -36.35 57.93 -62.63
CA THR A 485 -36.63 58.00 -64.10
C THR A 485 -35.86 59.08 -64.89
N SER A 486 -34.89 58.68 -65.74
CA SER A 486 -34.72 59.13 -67.16
C SER A 486 -33.30 58.87 -67.72
N LEU A 487 -33.21 57.92 -68.65
CA LEU A 487 -32.43 57.94 -69.91
C LEU A 487 -31.33 59.03 -70.11
N LYS A 488 -30.07 58.60 -70.28
CA LYS A 488 -29.35 58.68 -71.58
C LYS A 488 -28.02 57.93 -71.65
N GLU A 489 -27.82 57.24 -72.77
CA GLU A 489 -26.54 56.87 -73.38
C GLU A 489 -25.99 58.08 -74.21
N PRO A 490 -24.73 58.09 -74.76
CA PRO A 490 -23.90 56.90 -75.08
C PRO A 490 -22.36 56.99 -74.88
N ALA A 491 -21.74 55.80 -75.03
CA ALA A 491 -20.49 55.53 -75.77
C ALA A 491 -19.08 55.99 -75.27
N THR A 492 -18.23 54.96 -75.18
CA THR A 492 -16.82 54.87 -75.68
C THR A 492 -15.63 55.54 -74.97
N GLN A 493 -14.76 54.65 -74.47
CA GLN A 493 -13.31 54.55 -74.72
C GLN A 493 -12.27 55.44 -73.98
N HIS A 494 -11.34 54.71 -73.35
CA HIS A 494 -9.89 54.92 -73.29
C HIS A 494 -9.24 56.07 -72.48
N ARG A 495 -8.33 55.59 -71.60
CA ARG A 495 -6.89 55.98 -71.48
C ARG A 495 -6.48 56.96 -70.36
N ARG A 496 -5.85 56.34 -69.33
CA ARG A 496 -4.60 56.66 -68.60
C ARG A 496 -4.29 58.09 -68.09
N GLU A 497 -3.50 58.08 -67.00
CA GLU A 497 -2.55 59.11 -66.55
C GLU A 497 -3.19 60.43 -66.03
N GLY A 498 -2.67 61.08 -64.99
CA GLY A 498 -1.57 60.69 -64.10
C GLY A 498 -1.10 61.87 -63.24
N GLY A 499 -0.54 61.58 -62.04
CA GLY A 499 -0.04 62.60 -61.11
C GLY A 499 -1.13 63.36 -60.34
N GLN A 500 -0.78 64.18 -59.34
CA GLN A 500 0.52 64.29 -58.65
C GLN A 500 0.30 64.81 -57.21
N GLU A 501 1.29 64.60 -56.33
CA GLU A 501 1.31 65.12 -54.95
C GLU A 501 1.67 66.62 -54.93
N ASP A 502 1.34 67.32 -53.84
CA ASP A 502 2.20 68.37 -53.26
C ASP A 502 1.71 68.88 -51.88
N THR A 503 2.63 68.87 -50.89
CA THR A 503 2.92 69.94 -49.90
C THR A 503 1.93 70.26 -48.74
N GLU A 504 2.35 70.67 -47.52
CA GLU A 504 3.69 70.68 -46.86
C GLU A 504 3.58 70.85 -45.33
N SER A 505 4.73 70.86 -44.63
CA SER A 505 5.00 71.46 -43.29
C SER A 505 4.44 70.72 -42.06
N ILE A 506 5.11 70.63 -40.88
CA ILE A 506 6.50 70.83 -40.41
C ILE A 506 6.58 70.09 -39.03
N ASP A 507 7.67 69.80 -38.30
CA ASP A 507 8.99 70.43 -38.13
C ASP A 507 10.11 69.40 -37.80
N SER A 508 11.13 69.81 -37.04
CA SER A 508 12.46 69.23 -36.81
C SER A 508 12.74 68.95 -35.30
N ASP A 509 13.90 68.50 -34.81
CA ASP A 509 15.24 68.38 -35.42
C ASP A 509 16.11 67.20 -34.86
N PHE A 510 17.31 67.05 -35.42
CA PHE A 510 18.28 65.94 -35.41
C PHE A 510 19.48 66.22 -34.42
N PRO A 511 20.73 65.66 -34.48
CA PRO A 511 21.41 64.70 -35.38
C PRO A 511 22.18 63.53 -34.62
N PRO A 512 23.35 62.93 -35.04
CA PRO A 512 23.37 61.51 -35.47
C PRO A 512 24.61 60.64 -35.06
N THR A 513 24.76 59.39 -35.58
CA THR A 513 25.90 58.92 -36.45
C THR A 513 25.95 57.38 -36.69
N HIS A 514 26.42 56.99 -37.90
CA HIS A 514 26.85 55.70 -38.54
C HIS A 514 27.19 54.45 -37.67
N GLY A 515 27.21 53.18 -38.15
CA GLY A 515 27.08 52.52 -39.49
C GLY A 515 27.67 51.07 -39.43
N ASP A 516 27.81 50.21 -40.47
CA ASP A 516 27.31 50.20 -41.87
C ASP A 516 27.58 48.84 -42.62
N PHE A 517 27.09 48.69 -43.86
CA PHE A 517 27.46 47.77 -44.99
C PHE A 517 27.38 46.19 -44.99
N SER A 518 26.57 45.67 -45.94
CA SER A 518 26.89 44.67 -47.02
C SER A 518 26.32 43.19 -47.09
N PRO A 519 26.18 42.57 -48.31
CA PRO A 519 25.27 41.43 -48.64
C PRO A 519 25.91 40.32 -49.57
N PRO A 520 25.27 39.58 -50.55
CA PRO A 520 23.97 38.84 -50.65
C PRO A 520 24.01 37.26 -50.90
N PRO A 521 23.67 36.60 -52.07
CA PRO A 521 22.55 35.60 -52.22
C PRO A 521 22.93 34.26 -52.98
N PRO A 522 22.14 33.53 -53.84
CA PRO A 522 20.71 33.05 -53.91
C PRO A 522 20.44 31.54 -54.32
N SER A 523 19.15 31.11 -54.36
CA SER A 523 18.44 30.21 -55.36
C SER A 523 18.71 28.69 -55.64
N ALA A 524 17.61 27.90 -55.79
CA ALA A 524 17.37 26.73 -56.70
C ALA A 524 15.94 26.12 -56.48
N SER A 525 15.35 25.20 -57.28
CA SER A 525 15.05 25.10 -58.73
C SER A 525 13.94 24.00 -58.99
N GLN A 526 13.51 23.72 -60.25
CA GLN A 526 12.33 22.86 -60.59
C GLN A 526 12.68 21.55 -61.37
N GLY A 527 11.75 20.57 -61.41
CA GLY A 527 11.82 19.38 -62.30
C GLY A 527 10.53 18.50 -62.36
N LEU A 528 10.29 17.83 -63.51
CA LEU A 528 9.14 16.96 -63.90
C LEU A 528 9.59 16.06 -65.11
N PRO A 529 8.79 15.10 -65.66
CA PRO A 529 8.16 13.91 -65.06
C PRO A 529 8.34 12.62 -65.92
N GLU A 530 7.93 11.42 -65.46
CA GLU A 530 7.65 10.28 -66.39
C GLU A 530 6.62 9.23 -65.90
N ARG A 531 6.29 8.25 -66.77
CA ARG A 531 5.18 7.25 -66.70
C ARG A 531 5.68 5.89 -66.10
N SER A 532 4.90 4.82 -65.85
CA SER A 532 3.63 4.30 -66.40
C SER A 532 2.91 3.28 -65.47
N ALA A 533 1.61 3.03 -65.69
CA ALA A 533 0.85 1.73 -65.64
C ALA A 533 1.14 0.65 -64.54
N SER A 534 0.19 -0.10 -63.94
CA SER A 534 -1.24 -0.38 -64.20
C SER A 534 -1.93 -0.98 -62.92
N VAL A 535 -3.16 -0.56 -62.55
CA VAL A 535 -4.49 -1.23 -62.74
C VAL A 535 -4.99 -2.14 -61.57
N THR A 536 -6.02 -1.66 -60.84
CA THR A 536 -7.16 -2.35 -60.12
C THR A 536 -6.94 -3.69 -59.38
N HIS A 537 -7.49 -4.02 -58.19
CA HIS A 537 -8.51 -3.48 -57.26
C HIS A 537 -8.54 -4.40 -55.97
N ARG A 538 -9.49 -4.50 -55.01
CA ARG A 538 -10.86 -3.99 -54.75
C ARG A 538 -11.19 -4.06 -53.23
N LYS A 539 -11.96 -3.10 -52.69
CA LYS A 539 -12.77 -3.08 -51.43
C LYS A 539 -12.29 -3.76 -50.12
N MET A 540 -12.32 -2.97 -49.03
CA MET A 540 -12.61 -3.40 -47.65
C MET A 540 -13.73 -2.51 -47.04
N PRO A 541 -14.44 -2.92 -45.95
CA PRO A 541 -15.60 -2.21 -45.41
C PRO A 541 -15.24 -1.06 -44.43
N SER A 542 -16.28 -0.36 -43.95
CA SER A 542 -16.20 0.96 -43.31
C SER A 542 -16.66 1.02 -41.85
N GLY A 543 -16.06 1.94 -41.08
CA GLY A 543 -16.61 2.48 -39.81
C GLY A 543 -15.84 2.03 -38.55
N ASN A 544 -15.65 2.84 -37.51
CA ASN A 544 -15.98 4.26 -37.30
C ASN A 544 -14.89 4.92 -36.44
N SER A 545 -14.55 6.19 -36.71
CA SER A 545 -13.93 7.09 -35.72
C SER A 545 -14.23 8.55 -36.10
N ILE A 546 -14.64 9.36 -35.14
CA ILE A 546 -15.26 10.68 -35.40
C ILE A 546 -14.29 11.82 -35.05
N THR A 547 -13.71 12.35 -36.13
CA THR A 547 -13.32 13.75 -36.37
C THR A 547 -12.80 14.61 -35.21
N ASN A 548 -11.59 15.15 -35.39
CA ASN A 548 -11.33 16.55 -35.05
C ASN A 548 -10.31 17.15 -36.04
N LYS A 549 -10.37 18.47 -36.27
CA LYS A 549 -9.61 19.27 -37.26
C LYS A 549 -9.97 19.09 -38.76
N ILE A 550 -10.82 19.98 -39.27
CA ILE A 550 -10.66 20.60 -40.62
C ILE A 550 -11.01 22.08 -40.47
N PHE A 551 -10.11 22.97 -40.90
CA PHE A 551 -10.41 24.37 -41.20
C PHE A 551 -9.71 24.75 -42.52
N GLY A 552 -10.51 25.12 -43.52
CA GLY A 552 -10.09 25.51 -44.86
C GLY A 552 -11.29 26.15 -45.59
N PRO A 553 -11.09 27.18 -46.43
CA PRO A 553 -12.09 28.23 -46.56
C PRO A 553 -13.03 28.11 -47.78
N ILE A 554 -14.34 28.25 -47.57
CA ILE A 554 -15.32 28.59 -48.61
C ILE A 554 -16.22 29.72 -48.10
N ARG A 555 -16.61 30.64 -49.00
CA ARG A 555 -17.40 31.83 -48.70
C ARG A 555 -18.91 31.61 -48.90
N HIS A 556 -19.72 32.28 -48.08
CA HIS A 556 -21.12 32.66 -48.26
C HIS A 556 -22.06 31.74 -49.06
N ALA A 557 -22.93 31.03 -48.33
CA ALA A 557 -24.34 30.91 -48.69
C ALA A 557 -25.16 30.96 -47.39
N VAL A 558 -26.10 31.91 -47.27
CA VAL A 558 -26.98 32.07 -46.11
C VAL A 558 -28.42 31.88 -46.58
N GLN A 559 -29.14 30.94 -45.94
CA GLN A 559 -30.60 30.95 -45.72
C GLN A 559 -30.96 29.75 -44.82
N GLY A 560 -31.95 29.87 -43.92
CA GLY A 560 -32.56 28.68 -43.29
C GLY A 560 -32.63 28.54 -41.77
N VAL A 561 -32.74 29.65 -41.03
CA VAL A 561 -33.41 29.75 -39.70
C VAL A 561 -33.19 28.59 -38.69
N VAL A 562 -32.26 28.81 -37.75
CA VAL A 562 -32.66 28.75 -36.33
C VAL A 562 -32.36 30.12 -35.75
N ASP A 563 -33.42 30.84 -35.38
CA ASP A 563 -33.33 32.16 -34.78
C ASP A 563 -32.95 32.03 -33.29
N VAL A 564 -31.64 31.86 -33.03
CA VAL A 564 -31.09 32.03 -31.69
C VAL A 564 -30.55 33.46 -31.60
N ASP A 565 -31.32 34.31 -30.95
CA ASP A 565 -30.95 35.68 -30.63
C ASP A 565 -29.48 35.78 -30.14
N PRO A 566 -28.62 36.59 -30.81
CA PRO A 566 -27.22 36.73 -30.44
C PRO A 566 -27.02 37.52 -29.14
N GLU A 567 -28.00 38.30 -28.65
CA GLU A 567 -28.01 38.81 -27.27
C GLU A 567 -28.18 37.66 -26.28
N ARG A 568 -29.24 36.85 -26.43
CA ARG A 568 -29.49 35.66 -25.60
C ARG A 568 -28.31 34.69 -25.59
N THR A 569 -27.68 34.43 -26.73
CA THR A 569 -26.51 33.55 -26.81
C THR A 569 -25.34 34.06 -25.97
N ARG A 570 -25.08 35.38 -25.95
CA ARG A 570 -24.05 36.00 -25.10
C ARG A 570 -24.43 35.95 -23.63
N ARG A 571 -25.68 36.27 -23.29
CA ARG A 571 -26.20 36.22 -21.90
C ARG A 571 -26.17 34.81 -21.32
N ASP A 572 -26.54 33.79 -22.10
CA ASP A 572 -26.46 32.38 -21.73
C ASP A 572 -25.00 31.93 -21.51
N ALA A 573 -24.05 32.43 -22.31
CA ALA A 573 -22.61 32.16 -22.13
C ALA A 573 -22.03 32.83 -20.87
N ILE A 574 -22.43 34.07 -20.57
CA ILE A 574 -22.09 34.77 -19.32
C ILE A 574 -22.69 34.03 -18.12
N GLY A 575 -23.97 33.64 -18.18
CA GLY A 575 -24.65 32.87 -17.13
C GLY A 575 -23.93 31.55 -16.81
N LYS A 576 -23.64 30.74 -17.83
CA LYS A 576 -22.89 29.48 -17.69
C LYS A 576 -21.46 29.70 -17.16
N THR A 577 -20.83 30.83 -17.48
CA THR A 577 -19.50 31.17 -16.96
C THR A 577 -19.56 31.56 -15.49
N ARG A 578 -20.55 32.37 -15.07
CA ARG A 578 -20.81 32.71 -13.66
C ARG A 578 -21.16 31.46 -12.81
N GLU A 579 -21.98 30.56 -13.35
CA GLU A 579 -22.29 29.29 -12.69
C GLU A 579 -21.03 28.43 -12.52
N SER A 580 -20.23 28.28 -13.59
CA SER A 580 -18.95 27.58 -13.56
C SER A 580 -17.93 28.19 -12.60
N ILE A 581 -18.00 29.50 -12.33
CA ILE A 581 -17.18 30.17 -11.30
C ILE A 581 -17.67 29.76 -9.90
N GLY A 582 -18.96 29.87 -9.61
CA GLY A 582 -19.51 29.46 -8.30
C GLY A 582 -19.29 27.99 -7.96
N GLN A 583 -19.31 27.10 -8.96
CA GLN A 583 -18.94 25.69 -8.83
C GLN A 583 -17.45 25.51 -8.47
N LEU A 584 -16.55 26.27 -9.12
CA LEU A 584 -15.11 26.24 -8.85
C LEU A 584 -14.71 26.94 -7.54
N GLU A 585 -15.47 27.92 -7.07
CA GLU A 585 -15.26 28.56 -5.76
C GLU A 585 -15.59 27.58 -4.61
N GLN A 586 -16.66 26.80 -4.74
CA GLN A 586 -16.94 25.69 -3.83
C GLN A 586 -15.83 24.62 -3.89
N ALA A 587 -15.34 24.30 -5.09
CA ALA A 587 -14.22 23.37 -5.28
C ALA A 587 -12.92 23.89 -4.65
N GLN A 588 -12.63 25.19 -4.76
CA GLN A 588 -11.46 25.81 -4.13
C GLN A 588 -11.51 25.62 -2.61
N VAL A 589 -12.61 25.99 -1.96
CA VAL A 589 -12.79 25.86 -0.51
C VAL A 589 -12.66 24.40 -0.05
N ALA A 590 -13.19 23.45 -0.83
CA ALA A 590 -12.98 22.02 -0.57
C ALA A 590 -11.48 21.63 -0.69
N SER A 591 -10.80 22.02 -1.77
CA SER A 591 -9.39 21.69 -2.00
C SER A 591 -8.44 22.29 -0.94
N GLU A 592 -8.70 23.51 -0.47
CA GLU A 592 -7.91 24.16 0.59
C GLU A 592 -8.08 23.46 1.94
N ARG A 593 -9.26 22.91 2.22
CA ARG A 593 -9.52 22.10 3.40
C ARG A 593 -8.87 20.72 3.28
N ASP A 594 -9.08 20.05 2.15
CA ASP A 594 -8.53 18.73 1.85
C ASP A 594 -7.01 18.69 1.94
N VAL A 595 -6.32 19.73 1.45
CA VAL A 595 -4.85 19.80 1.55
C VAL A 595 -4.41 19.86 3.00
N LYS A 596 -5.01 20.73 3.83
CA LYS A 596 -4.67 20.88 5.25
C LYS A 596 -4.96 19.60 6.05
N GLU A 597 -6.12 18.99 5.83
CA GLU A 597 -6.49 17.72 6.47
C GLU A 597 -5.59 16.56 6.02
N ALA A 598 -5.25 16.47 4.73
CA ALA A 598 -4.34 15.46 4.22
C ALA A 598 -2.92 15.62 4.80
N SER A 599 -2.37 16.84 4.79
CA SER A 599 -1.04 17.12 5.33
C SER A 599 -0.95 16.84 6.83
N ALA A 600 -1.94 17.27 7.62
CA ALA A 600 -2.00 17.01 9.05
C ALA A 600 -2.12 15.49 9.35
N SER A 601 -2.98 14.78 8.62
CA SER A 601 -3.17 13.33 8.79
C SER A 601 -1.93 12.53 8.40
N VAL A 602 -1.35 12.80 7.23
CA VAL A 602 -0.13 12.11 6.76
C VAL A 602 1.04 12.40 7.71
N LEU A 603 1.20 13.64 8.20
CA LEU A 603 2.23 13.95 9.19
C LEU A 603 2.02 13.19 10.51
N LYS A 604 0.78 13.10 11.00
CA LYS A 604 0.42 12.31 12.19
C LYS A 604 0.70 10.82 11.97
N ASP A 605 0.41 10.28 10.79
CA ASP A 605 0.61 8.86 10.49
C ASP A 605 2.08 8.49 10.30
N LEU A 606 2.89 9.37 9.68
CA LEU A 606 4.35 9.24 9.64
C LEU A 606 4.94 9.26 11.07
N LYS A 607 4.44 10.13 11.95
CA LYS A 607 4.82 10.15 13.38
C LYS A 607 4.38 8.88 14.14
N ARG A 608 3.36 8.13 13.69
CA ARG A 608 3.05 6.77 14.21
C ARG A 608 4.01 5.74 13.60
N PHE A 609 4.08 5.69 12.27
CA PHE A 609 4.86 4.70 11.53
C PHE A 609 6.35 4.74 11.86
N GLN A 610 6.95 5.91 12.08
CA GLN A 610 8.34 6.02 12.53
C GLN A 610 8.57 5.25 13.85
N ARG A 611 7.65 5.38 14.82
CA ARG A 611 7.71 4.66 16.11
C ARG A 611 7.47 3.17 15.93
N ASP A 612 6.44 2.78 15.16
CA ASP A 612 6.19 1.37 14.81
C ASP A 612 7.44 0.70 14.19
N LYS A 613 8.09 1.39 13.26
CA LYS A 613 9.30 0.94 12.55
C LYS A 613 10.51 0.82 13.50
N GLU A 614 10.72 1.78 14.40
CA GLU A 614 11.79 1.72 15.41
C GLU A 614 11.57 0.60 16.42
N ASP A 615 10.31 0.39 16.84
CA ASP A 615 9.92 -0.70 17.73
C ASP A 615 10.10 -2.07 17.05
N ASP A 616 9.74 -2.21 15.77
CA ASP A 616 9.97 -3.43 14.98
C ASP A 616 11.46 -3.75 14.82
N VAL A 617 12.30 -2.76 14.48
CA VAL A 617 13.76 -2.92 14.42
C VAL A 617 14.31 -3.39 15.78
N ARG A 618 13.89 -2.75 16.88
CA ARG A 618 14.32 -3.13 18.24
C ARG A 618 13.88 -4.55 18.62
N ARG A 619 12.68 -4.94 18.18
CA ARG A 619 12.05 -6.26 18.37
C ARG A 619 12.82 -7.38 17.66
N TYR A 620 13.10 -7.25 16.36
CA TYR A 620 13.82 -8.32 15.64
C TYR A 620 15.33 -8.32 15.91
N MET A 621 15.95 -7.20 16.30
CA MET A 621 17.36 -7.16 16.66
C MET A 621 17.66 -7.65 18.09
N VAL A 622 16.92 -7.18 19.10
CA VAL A 622 17.36 -7.23 20.51
C VAL A 622 16.35 -7.84 21.49
N SER A 623 15.11 -7.37 21.52
CA SER A 623 14.39 -7.31 22.80
C SER A 623 13.95 -8.68 23.37
N ALA A 624 14.33 -8.92 24.62
CA ALA A 624 13.53 -9.72 25.54
C ALA A 624 12.33 -8.91 26.08
N HIS A 625 11.38 -9.65 26.66
CA HIS A 625 10.21 -9.18 27.41
C HIS A 625 9.03 -8.61 26.59
N PRO A 626 7.80 -8.67 27.16
CA PRO A 626 6.64 -7.95 26.63
C PRO A 626 6.84 -6.43 26.65
N TRP A 627 5.90 -5.73 26.03
CA TRP A 627 5.73 -4.28 26.16
C TRP A 627 5.78 -3.83 27.62
N ARG A 628 6.50 -2.72 27.91
CA ARG A 628 6.27 -1.93 29.13
C ARG A 628 4.95 -1.15 28.97
N GLY A 629 3.85 -1.87 29.18
CA GLY A 629 2.49 -1.33 29.26
C GLY A 629 1.84 -1.71 30.59
N PHE A 630 1.58 -3.00 30.78
CA PHE A 630 0.97 -3.60 31.98
C PHE A 630 1.63 -4.97 32.29
N PRO A 631 1.46 -5.55 33.49
CA PRO A 631 2.11 -6.81 33.88
C PRO A 631 1.53 -8.01 33.12
N ALA A 632 2.28 -9.11 33.07
CA ALA A 632 1.82 -10.35 32.47
C ALA A 632 0.80 -11.07 33.38
N PRO A 633 -0.36 -11.53 32.87
CA PRO A 633 -1.27 -12.38 33.64
C PRO A 633 -0.59 -13.72 33.94
N THR A 634 -0.64 -14.15 35.19
CA THR A 634 0.19 -15.25 35.71
C THR A 634 -0.28 -16.66 35.29
N TYR A 635 -1.49 -16.76 34.73
CA TYR A 635 -2.16 -18.04 34.45
C TYR A 635 -2.67 -18.12 33.01
N LEU A 636 -1.81 -18.60 32.11
CA LEU A 636 -2.12 -19.54 31.02
C LEU A 636 -0.85 -19.79 30.19
N VAL A 637 -0.57 -21.04 29.84
CA VAL A 637 0.53 -21.37 28.93
C VAL A 637 0.11 -21.02 27.50
N ALA A 638 0.38 -19.78 27.10
CA ALA A 638 0.26 -19.37 25.70
C ALA A 638 1.14 -20.29 24.82
N PRO A 639 0.62 -20.81 23.70
CA PRO A 639 1.39 -21.70 22.82
C PRO A 639 2.66 -21.00 22.34
N ALA A 640 3.76 -21.75 22.23
CA ALA A 640 5.12 -21.21 22.12
C ALA A 640 5.38 -20.29 20.90
N ASN A 641 4.47 -20.28 19.92
CA ASN A 641 4.59 -19.67 18.60
C ASN A 641 4.54 -18.12 18.59
N MET A 642 4.49 -17.44 19.76
CA MET A 642 4.55 -15.98 19.85
C MET A 642 5.64 -15.46 20.83
N ARG A 643 6.72 -16.23 21.02
CA ARG A 643 7.96 -15.75 21.66
C ARG A 643 9.02 -15.46 20.60
N GLN A 644 8.97 -14.28 19.99
CA GLN A 644 9.91 -13.89 18.92
C GLN A 644 11.37 -13.95 19.41
N LEU A 645 12.16 -14.79 18.74
CA LEU A 645 13.58 -15.00 19.01
C LEU A 645 14.41 -13.92 18.33
N ALA A 646 14.74 -12.84 19.05
CA ALA A 646 15.56 -11.75 18.51
C ALA A 646 16.90 -12.26 17.93
N TYR A 647 17.45 -11.56 16.94
CA TYR A 647 18.72 -11.89 16.26
C TYR A 647 19.85 -12.18 17.27
N ALA A 648 20.08 -11.25 18.21
CA ALA A 648 21.09 -11.41 19.24
C ALA A 648 20.82 -12.59 20.20
N LYS A 649 19.54 -12.88 20.49
CA LYS A 649 19.17 -14.01 21.35
C LYS A 649 19.44 -15.36 20.71
N SER A 650 19.06 -15.54 19.45
CA SER A 650 19.26 -16.81 18.75
C SER A 650 20.74 -17.18 18.74
N GLN A 651 21.61 -16.19 18.47
CA GLN A 651 23.07 -16.33 18.55
C GLN A 651 23.56 -16.66 19.97
N ILE A 652 23.03 -16.01 21.02
CA ILE A 652 23.41 -16.26 22.42
C ILE A 652 22.98 -17.67 22.88
N GLU A 653 21.76 -18.11 22.58
CA GLU A 653 21.28 -19.44 22.99
C GLU A 653 21.96 -20.56 22.19
N TRP A 654 22.26 -20.35 20.90
CA TRP A 654 23.14 -21.23 20.12
C TRP A 654 24.53 -21.34 20.75
N ALA A 655 25.18 -20.21 21.04
CA ALA A 655 26.52 -20.19 21.64
C ALA A 655 26.55 -20.88 23.02
N LYS A 656 25.50 -20.72 23.85
CA LYS A 656 25.35 -21.45 25.12
C LYS A 656 25.21 -22.96 24.89
N LYS A 657 24.29 -23.39 24.03
CA LYS A 657 24.05 -24.81 23.70
C LYS A 657 25.34 -25.49 23.25
N SER A 658 26.01 -24.90 22.26
CA SER A 658 27.27 -25.40 21.73
C SER A 658 28.35 -25.43 22.82
N ARG A 659 28.56 -24.34 23.56
CA ARG A 659 29.59 -24.29 24.62
C ARG A 659 29.37 -25.36 25.69
N GLN A 660 28.13 -25.57 26.14
CA GLN A 660 27.82 -26.63 27.11
C GLN A 660 28.23 -28.02 26.60
N GLN A 661 27.91 -28.37 25.35
CA GLN A 661 28.25 -29.69 24.81
C GLN A 661 29.77 -29.88 24.64
N TRP A 662 30.51 -28.83 24.29
CA TRP A 662 31.97 -28.88 24.24
C TRP A 662 32.63 -28.83 25.64
N GLU A 663 32.01 -28.20 26.63
CA GLU A 663 32.40 -28.28 28.05
C GLU A 663 32.22 -29.72 28.59
N GLU A 664 31.11 -30.38 28.27
CA GLU A 664 30.84 -31.78 28.63
C GLU A 664 31.77 -32.76 27.90
N ALA A 665 32.06 -32.56 26.61
CA ALA A 665 33.03 -33.38 25.87
C ALA A 665 34.46 -33.21 26.39
N ARG A 666 34.86 -31.97 26.72
CA ARG A 666 36.17 -31.70 27.34
C ARG A 666 36.28 -32.38 28.71
N ALA A 667 35.21 -32.43 29.50
CA ALA A 667 35.18 -33.15 30.77
C ALA A 667 35.27 -34.68 30.65
N GLU A 668 35.05 -35.25 29.46
CA GLU A 668 35.33 -36.66 29.16
C GLU A 668 36.79 -36.86 28.71
N VAL A 669 37.30 -35.96 27.86
CA VAL A 669 38.71 -35.96 27.40
C VAL A 669 39.69 -35.76 28.57
N ASP A 670 39.35 -34.92 29.54
CA ASP A 670 40.14 -34.70 30.78
C ASP A 670 40.21 -35.96 31.69
N LYS A 671 39.55 -37.08 31.34
CA LYS A 671 39.62 -38.37 32.05
C LYS A 671 40.53 -39.41 31.37
N ILE A 672 41.15 -39.07 30.22
CA ILE A 672 42.04 -40.01 29.53
C ILE A 672 43.29 -40.21 30.40
N GLU A 673 43.46 -41.43 30.90
CA GLU A 673 44.66 -41.83 31.65
C GLU A 673 45.89 -41.84 30.73
N GLU A 674 46.99 -41.20 31.14
CA GLU A 674 48.29 -41.31 30.46
C GLU A 674 48.89 -42.70 30.73
N THR A 675 49.09 -43.48 29.65
CA THR A 675 49.64 -44.86 29.67
C THR A 675 51.12 -44.92 29.30
#